data_AF-A0A357A6H8-F1
#
_entry.id   AF-A0A357A6H8-F1
#
_cell.length_a   1.000
_cell.length_b   1.000
_cell.length_c   1.000
_cell.angle_alpha   90.00
_cell.angle_beta   90.00
_cell.angle_gamma   90.00
#
_symmetry.space_group_name_H-M   'P 1'
#
loop_
_entity.id
_entity.type
_entity.pdbx_description
1 polymer ?
#
loop_
_entity_poly.entity_id
_entity_poly.type
_entity_poly.pdbx_seq_one_letter_code
_entity_poly.pdbx_strand_id
1 'polypeptide(L)'
;WRVRAATLNFSDSCAAQFPDKIRAIRQALLEQLQSSLNAKNLETSTFLSSLLQDFSTFQNSQPSLDLSYPFTPYTELQKQRLQIQSPGSIKFHKLTITVDSTDALNRNLPEELRRYIYEQLHAETDEQQDELEDMLRDLIADKDSDLDRLKRLVDTEVLGQLKKAAKIQYLEYLEENINAKKHREVVYLRDLIRRLKALNDYIADPNKADAEYEVSYQGKTVNFRQLFSRAEALDILPVIPIIEGYLGETTDPLHNRRQFIFGLKLKLNGPVQNQGSKNAFDYYCSLLDLEQEENQASAQTKYGLEKILKVTFLYFFVFASDCNPEAEGYNYSDELQYDPVSRFEANILGTLQGNNNQEKVGLLRGIRKGLEKFKVKDKVERLVKLVKHTLTRERVIPSSEHCIHVGVRKTLLETDVDRILNRLTLFKDVLRKNQKESLQYLSVGEATVNPDILCQLPVKIKIEDIRYAETSDRQSFSMSYDLDNLQSFPVLLTPKKCLTDGVYKKHYETLQSRKLVLFHIDTVKNEKLDDRQAFLYRFTFTLLFYIVVQQLASYLPNPENLFIPIVRFHLTNKNNSSPLEEFILNLSVTVSHLLNEEKILANFQGFDITSNNIHKTRNGLSSLYSRLPKVFSFDKLEETPKLDKLAIIVVSSRETDAQYQTDKSQHLSNLMGEVVSVTRREDARIEINCLSTFSDSYLRSEIFDNPLVIRDKITELYQQGYRHFVYIAKAPYTSSLNMTVEEDRLFFMSRSLIRRLRNNNPDILIYPMFFDKYYVRSSMNLTPKSLYVQDIRELTQLVDDPSQQAVVFFNLFNGLKVGNTDERFYNGVISYATLLNTYKGILDNEVIYQGLLHEGELKHDILQYLTLFHFSRYEATRNISLKLDPYQNIIGDYSVGKLSLFKHMNGKSEFNSLAFLTEAKKALRVD
;
A
#
# COMPACT_ATOMS: atom_id res chain seq x y z
N TRP A 1 -5.84 -26.30 -10.32
CA TRP A 1 -6.43 -25.46 -9.26
C TRP A 1 -5.32 -24.82 -8.44
N ARG A 2 -4.98 -23.55 -8.70
CA ARG A 2 -4.02 -22.82 -7.85
C ARG A 2 -4.82 -22.03 -6.82
N VAL A 3 -4.71 -22.42 -5.56
CA VAL A 3 -5.35 -21.74 -4.42
C VAL A 3 -4.37 -20.70 -3.88
N ARG A 4 -4.80 -19.45 -3.80
CA ARG A 4 -3.99 -18.33 -3.30
C ARG A 4 -4.03 -18.28 -1.78
N ALA A 5 -5.23 -18.35 -1.20
CA ALA A 5 -5.46 -18.38 0.24
C ALA A 5 -6.52 -19.42 0.56
N ALA A 6 -6.36 -20.11 1.70
CA ALA A 6 -7.33 -21.08 2.22
C ALA A 6 -7.33 -21.02 3.75
N THR A 7 -8.47 -20.69 4.34
CA THR A 7 -8.64 -20.51 5.80
C THR A 7 -9.99 -21.03 6.29
N LEU A 8 -11.10 -20.51 5.77
CA LEU A 8 -12.45 -20.69 6.34
C LEU A 8 -13.38 -21.56 5.48
N ASN A 9 -12.85 -22.25 4.48
CA ASN A 9 -13.60 -23.20 3.67
C ASN A 9 -13.87 -24.53 4.43
N PHE A 10 -14.66 -24.46 5.50
CA PHE A 10 -15.07 -25.63 6.29
C PHE A 10 -16.09 -26.48 5.51
N SER A 11 -15.97 -27.81 5.59
CA SER A 11 -17.09 -28.68 5.22
C SER A 11 -18.26 -28.45 6.20
N ASP A 12 -19.50 -28.72 5.78
CA ASP A 12 -20.68 -28.58 6.65
C ASP A 12 -20.52 -29.33 7.98
N SER A 13 -19.94 -30.52 7.94
CA SER A 13 -19.62 -31.32 9.13
C SER A 13 -18.59 -30.66 10.05
N CYS A 14 -17.59 -29.99 9.48
CA CYS A 14 -16.56 -29.29 10.25
C CYS A 14 -17.14 -28.00 10.85
N ALA A 15 -17.88 -27.23 10.07
CA ALA A 15 -18.53 -26.00 10.53
C ALA A 15 -19.47 -26.27 11.71
N ALA A 16 -20.24 -27.35 11.68
CA ALA A 16 -21.13 -27.74 12.77
C ALA A 16 -20.39 -28.14 14.07
N GLN A 17 -19.25 -28.84 13.96
CA GLN A 17 -18.49 -29.31 15.13
C GLN A 17 -17.47 -28.28 15.66
N PHE A 18 -17.10 -27.30 14.83
CA PHE A 18 -16.01 -26.37 15.12
C PHE A 18 -16.23 -25.64 16.46
N PRO A 19 -17.40 -25.04 16.76
CA PRO A 19 -17.60 -24.34 18.03
C PRO A 19 -17.38 -25.23 19.25
N ASP A 20 -17.92 -26.45 19.23
CA ASP A 20 -17.80 -27.40 20.34
C ASP A 20 -16.36 -27.83 20.58
N LYS A 21 -15.58 -28.02 19.51
CA LYS A 21 -14.15 -28.33 19.63
C LYS A 21 -13.36 -27.18 20.24
N ILE A 22 -13.66 -25.94 19.85
CA ILE A 22 -13.02 -24.75 20.44
C ILE A 22 -13.36 -24.64 21.94
N ARG A 23 -14.63 -24.83 22.32
CA ARG A 23 -15.04 -24.83 23.74
C ARG A 23 -14.42 -25.98 24.53
N ALA A 24 -14.29 -27.16 23.94
CA ALA A 24 -13.62 -28.30 24.58
C ALA A 24 -12.14 -28.00 24.86
N ILE A 25 -11.44 -27.32 23.93
CA ILE A 25 -10.06 -26.86 24.15
C ILE A 25 -10.01 -25.83 25.29
N ARG A 26 -10.94 -24.85 25.29
CA ARG A 26 -11.09 -23.85 26.38
C ARG A 26 -11.19 -24.56 27.74
N GLN A 27 -12.09 -25.53 27.83
CA GLN A 27 -12.35 -26.28 29.06
C GLN A 27 -11.15 -27.11 29.51
N ALA A 28 -10.51 -27.84 28.60
CA ALA A 28 -9.33 -28.65 28.93
C ALA A 28 -8.16 -27.79 29.45
N LEU A 29 -7.96 -26.59 28.91
CA LEU A 29 -6.95 -25.65 29.42
C LEU A 29 -7.28 -25.15 30.83
N LEU A 30 -8.56 -24.85 31.09
CA LEU A 30 -9.02 -24.43 32.42
C LEU A 30 -8.83 -25.54 33.47
N GLU A 31 -9.19 -26.78 33.13
CA GLU A 31 -9.01 -27.94 34.00
C GLU A 31 -7.55 -28.18 34.33
N GLN A 32 -6.64 -28.01 33.35
CA GLN A 32 -5.20 -28.11 33.57
C GLN A 32 -4.68 -27.01 34.49
N LEU A 33 -5.15 -25.77 34.32
CA LEU A 33 -4.81 -24.65 35.20
C LEU A 33 -5.28 -24.92 36.63
N GLN A 34 -6.56 -25.27 36.80
CA GLN A 34 -7.16 -25.58 38.10
C GLN A 34 -6.44 -26.74 38.79
N SER A 35 -6.16 -27.83 38.07
CA SER A 35 -5.42 -28.98 38.61
C SER A 35 -4.03 -28.56 39.08
N SER A 36 -3.33 -27.72 38.32
CA SER A 36 -1.99 -27.23 38.65
C SER A 36 -1.98 -26.29 39.87
N LEU A 37 -3.03 -25.48 40.04
CA LEU A 37 -3.18 -24.57 41.17
C LEU A 37 -3.62 -25.31 42.44
N ASN A 38 -4.55 -26.27 42.32
CA ASN A 38 -5.00 -27.13 43.41
C ASN A 38 -3.84 -27.96 43.98
N ALA A 39 -2.95 -28.47 43.13
CA ALA A 39 -1.72 -29.15 43.56
C ALA A 39 -0.79 -28.26 44.40
N LYS A 40 -0.97 -26.94 44.35
CA LYS A 40 -0.25 -25.94 45.16
C LYS A 40 -1.11 -25.30 46.25
N ASN A 41 -2.32 -25.81 46.50
CA ASN A 41 -3.32 -25.24 47.43
C ASN A 41 -3.67 -23.77 47.12
N LEU A 42 -3.72 -23.41 45.84
CA LEU A 42 -4.09 -22.06 45.39
C LEU A 42 -5.46 -22.08 44.72
N GLU A 43 -6.31 -21.12 45.08
CA GLU A 43 -7.58 -20.89 44.40
C GLU A 43 -7.36 -20.14 43.08
N THR A 44 -8.13 -20.48 42.04
CA THR A 44 -7.97 -19.89 40.69
C THR A 44 -8.24 -18.38 40.66
N SER A 45 -9.36 -17.93 41.23
CA SER A 45 -9.74 -16.51 41.29
C SER A 45 -8.69 -15.64 42.00
N THR A 46 -8.21 -16.12 43.15
CA THR A 46 -7.18 -15.47 43.98
C THR A 46 -5.84 -15.43 43.23
N PHE A 47 -5.44 -16.53 42.58
CA PHE A 47 -4.21 -16.56 41.79
C PHE A 47 -4.26 -15.59 40.61
N LEU A 48 -5.36 -15.57 39.85
CA LEU A 48 -5.51 -14.68 38.70
C LEU A 48 -5.51 -13.21 39.12
N SER A 49 -6.24 -12.87 40.17
CA SER A 49 -6.20 -11.52 40.76
C SER A 49 -4.79 -11.14 41.22
N SER A 50 -4.03 -12.12 41.71
CA SER A 50 -2.64 -11.88 42.11
C SER A 50 -1.71 -11.57 40.94
N LEU A 51 -2.05 -11.89 39.68
CA LEU A 51 -1.24 -11.53 38.50
C LEU A 51 -1.30 -10.04 38.18
N LEU A 52 -2.37 -9.36 38.60
CA LEU A 52 -2.56 -7.94 38.36
C LEU A 52 -1.56 -7.09 39.13
N GLN A 53 -1.10 -6.03 38.47
CA GLN A 53 -0.35 -4.93 39.05
C GLN A 53 -1.03 -3.63 38.69
N ASP A 54 -1.02 -2.69 39.63
CA ASP A 54 -1.39 -1.31 39.36
C ASP A 54 -0.45 -0.72 38.30
N PHE A 55 -1.01 -0.04 37.30
CA PHE A 55 -0.22 0.48 36.20
C PHE A 55 0.76 1.59 36.63
N SER A 56 0.52 2.28 37.75
CA SER A 56 1.47 3.23 38.34
C SER A 56 2.84 2.62 38.64
N THR A 57 2.92 1.30 38.87
CA THR A 57 4.20 0.59 39.07
C THR A 57 5.08 0.61 37.81
N PHE A 58 4.53 0.87 36.63
CA PHE A 58 5.26 1.02 35.37
C PHE A 58 5.80 2.45 35.18
N GLN A 59 5.48 3.38 36.08
CA GLN A 59 5.94 4.76 35.98
C GLN A 59 7.36 4.92 36.54
N ASN A 60 8.28 5.45 35.74
CA ASN A 60 9.63 5.80 36.19
C ASN A 60 10.23 6.94 35.34
N SER A 61 11.08 7.76 35.95
CA SER A 61 11.73 8.92 35.31
C SER A 61 12.46 8.63 34.00
N GLN A 62 12.91 7.38 33.80
CA GLN A 62 13.61 6.93 32.59
C GLN A 62 12.98 5.66 32.02
N PRO A 63 12.84 5.55 30.68
CA PRO A 63 12.41 4.31 30.05
C PRO A 63 13.44 3.19 30.21
N SER A 64 13.00 1.99 30.57
CA SER A 64 13.85 0.80 30.73
C SER A 64 13.20 -0.50 30.28
N LEU A 65 14.03 -1.52 30.03
CA LEU A 65 13.61 -2.83 29.52
C LEU A 65 12.77 -3.65 30.51
N ASP A 66 12.61 -3.19 31.75
CA ASP A 66 11.64 -3.73 32.73
C ASP A 66 10.19 -3.26 32.44
N LEU A 67 9.98 -2.54 31.33
CA LEU A 67 8.75 -1.89 30.90
C LEU A 67 8.44 -0.56 31.61
N SER A 68 9.36 -0.02 32.42
CA SER A 68 9.14 1.31 33.01
C SER A 68 9.14 2.42 31.95
N TYR A 69 8.32 3.46 32.14
CA TYR A 69 8.20 4.62 31.26
C TYR A 69 7.78 5.89 32.04
N PRO A 70 8.16 7.11 31.63
CA PRO A 70 7.92 8.32 32.42
C PRO A 70 6.46 8.76 32.55
N PHE A 71 5.65 8.59 31.50
CA PHE A 71 4.26 9.05 31.44
C PHE A 71 4.04 10.52 31.86
N THR A 72 5.10 11.34 31.85
CA THR A 72 5.03 12.75 32.24
C THR A 72 4.22 13.55 31.23
N PRO A 73 3.43 14.56 31.66
CA PRO A 73 2.76 15.47 30.74
C PRO A 73 3.75 16.16 29.80
N TYR A 74 3.31 16.42 28.57
CA TYR A 74 4.04 17.16 27.55
C TYR A 74 3.37 18.50 27.32
N THR A 75 4.13 19.59 27.40
CA THR A 75 3.59 20.96 27.36
C THR A 75 4.00 21.76 26.12
N GLU A 76 4.87 21.23 25.27
CA GLU A 76 5.46 21.95 24.13
C GLU A 76 5.01 21.37 22.77
N LEU A 77 3.83 20.74 22.71
CA LEU A 77 3.32 20.23 21.43
C LEU A 77 2.79 21.38 20.59
N GLN A 78 3.16 21.38 19.32
CA GLN A 78 2.85 22.50 18.43
C GLN A 78 2.56 22.02 17.04
N LYS A 79 1.71 22.77 16.34
CA LYS A 79 1.53 22.66 14.89
C LYS A 79 1.56 24.04 14.22
N GLN A 80 1.92 24.07 12.95
CA GLN A 80 2.05 25.32 12.18
C GLN A 80 1.51 25.16 10.77
N ARG A 81 0.79 26.17 10.28
CA ARG A 81 0.20 26.15 8.94
C ARG A 81 1.24 26.45 7.86
N LEU A 82 1.11 25.73 6.75
CA LEU A 82 1.81 25.98 5.49
C LEU A 82 0.87 26.66 4.49
N GLN A 83 1.44 27.54 3.67
CA GLN A 83 0.76 28.16 2.53
C GLN A 83 1.60 28.00 1.26
N ILE A 84 0.95 28.00 0.10
CA ILE A 84 1.64 28.01 -1.20
C ILE A 84 2.31 29.38 -1.36
N GLN A 85 3.63 29.39 -1.55
CA GLN A 85 4.42 30.59 -1.71
C GLN A 85 5.75 30.29 -2.39
N SER A 86 6.16 31.15 -3.32
CA SER A 86 7.45 31.07 -4.02
C SER A 86 8.31 32.32 -3.71
N PRO A 87 9.52 32.18 -3.14
CA PRO A 87 10.19 30.92 -2.75
C PRO A 87 9.55 30.28 -1.51
N GLY A 88 9.67 28.96 -1.39
CA GLY A 88 9.19 28.18 -0.25
C GLY A 88 10.20 27.10 0.15
N SER A 89 10.11 26.68 1.42
CA SER A 89 11.05 25.74 2.06
C SER A 89 10.65 24.26 1.89
N ILE A 90 9.44 24.00 1.39
CA ILE A 90 9.00 22.65 0.99
C ILE A 90 8.69 22.66 -0.49
N LYS A 91 9.24 21.68 -1.20
CA LYS A 91 9.11 21.48 -2.65
C LYS A 91 8.29 20.24 -2.94
N PHE A 92 7.23 20.41 -3.73
CA PHE A 92 6.34 19.34 -4.18
C PHE A 92 6.27 19.35 -5.71
N HIS A 93 6.49 18.18 -6.32
CA HIS A 93 6.25 18.02 -7.76
C HIS A 93 4.89 17.37 -7.98
N LYS A 94 3.99 18.12 -8.62
CA LYS A 94 2.63 17.68 -8.95
C LYS A 94 2.58 17.20 -10.39
N LEU A 95 1.90 16.08 -10.61
CA LEU A 95 1.55 15.55 -11.92
C LEU A 95 0.04 15.69 -12.11
N THR A 96 -0.39 16.30 -13.21
CA THR A 96 -1.80 16.31 -13.63
C THR A 96 -1.90 15.62 -14.99
N ILE A 97 -2.72 14.58 -15.10
CA ILE A 97 -3.04 13.89 -16.35
C ILE A 97 -4.49 14.25 -16.71
N THR A 98 -4.68 14.93 -17.83
CA THR A 98 -6.00 15.29 -18.37
C THR A 98 -6.29 14.42 -19.58
N VAL A 99 -7.35 13.62 -19.54
CA VAL A 99 -7.86 12.85 -20.68
C VAL A 99 -9.06 13.60 -21.24
N ASP A 100 -8.94 14.07 -22.48
CA ASP A 100 -9.99 14.78 -23.18
C ASP A 100 -10.84 13.80 -24.02
N SER A 101 -12.10 14.14 -24.25
CA SER A 101 -13.02 13.38 -25.10
C SER A 101 -13.21 11.92 -24.69
N THR A 102 -13.40 11.64 -23.39
CA THR A 102 -13.52 10.27 -22.87
C THR A 102 -14.63 9.45 -23.54
N ASP A 103 -15.76 10.06 -23.91
CA ASP A 103 -16.84 9.38 -24.66
C ASP A 103 -16.59 9.26 -26.18
N ALA A 104 -15.55 9.88 -26.74
CA ALA A 104 -15.29 9.80 -28.18
C ALA A 104 -14.97 8.37 -28.63
N LEU A 105 -14.36 7.55 -27.78
CA LEU A 105 -14.16 6.13 -28.11
C LEU A 105 -15.50 5.40 -28.27
N ASN A 106 -16.47 5.68 -27.40
CA ASN A 106 -17.81 5.06 -27.50
C ASN A 106 -18.55 5.45 -28.77
N ARG A 107 -18.33 6.67 -29.27
CA ARG A 107 -18.97 7.19 -30.49
C ARG A 107 -18.24 6.81 -31.77
N ASN A 108 -16.91 6.86 -31.78
CA ASN A 108 -16.11 6.75 -32.99
C ASN A 108 -15.72 5.30 -33.30
N LEU A 109 -15.52 4.46 -32.28
CA LEU A 109 -15.07 3.08 -32.46
C LEU A 109 -16.04 2.23 -33.32
N PRO A 110 -17.38 2.33 -33.18
CA PRO A 110 -18.30 1.62 -34.07
C PRO A 110 -18.19 2.02 -35.55
N GLU A 111 -18.08 3.33 -35.83
CA GLU A 111 -17.94 3.83 -37.20
C GLU A 111 -16.58 3.44 -37.80
N GLU A 112 -15.52 3.43 -36.99
CA GLU A 112 -14.20 2.98 -37.41
C GLU A 112 -14.14 1.48 -37.70
N LEU A 113 -14.87 0.66 -36.93
CA LEU A 113 -15.04 -0.77 -37.22
C LEU A 113 -15.87 -0.99 -38.48
N ARG A 114 -16.96 -0.23 -38.68
CA ARG A 114 -17.74 -0.28 -39.92
C ARG A 114 -16.86 0.07 -41.12
N ARG A 115 -16.04 1.12 -41.01
CA ARG A 115 -15.06 1.50 -42.04
C ARG A 115 -14.05 0.38 -42.31
N TYR A 116 -13.54 -0.26 -41.26
CA TYR A 116 -12.64 -1.41 -41.41
C TYR A 116 -13.29 -2.57 -42.20
N ILE A 117 -14.56 -2.86 -41.93
CA ILE A 117 -15.30 -3.90 -42.68
C ILE A 117 -15.35 -3.57 -44.17
N TYR A 118 -15.68 -2.33 -44.56
CA TYR A 118 -15.79 -1.97 -45.98
C TYR A 118 -14.45 -1.75 -46.70
N GLU A 119 -13.45 -1.19 -46.00
CA GLU A 119 -12.21 -0.74 -46.64
C GLU A 119 -11.08 -1.77 -46.58
N GLN A 120 -11.11 -2.70 -45.62
CA GLN A 120 -9.98 -3.59 -45.30
C GLN A 120 -10.33 -5.09 -45.30
N LEU A 121 -11.59 -5.46 -45.08
CA LEU A 121 -12.04 -6.84 -45.25
C LEU A 121 -12.50 -7.04 -46.69
N HIS A 122 -12.07 -8.13 -47.31
CA HIS A 122 -12.51 -8.52 -48.65
C HIS A 122 -13.54 -9.65 -48.50
N ALA A 123 -14.81 -9.29 -48.32
CA ALA A 123 -15.91 -10.25 -48.40
C ALA A 123 -15.98 -10.81 -49.83
N GLU A 124 -16.17 -12.12 -49.98
CA GLU A 124 -16.26 -12.78 -51.28
C GLU A 124 -17.66 -12.67 -51.89
N THR A 125 -18.68 -12.39 -51.05
CA THR A 125 -20.09 -12.31 -51.43
C THR A 125 -20.81 -11.19 -50.69
N ASP A 126 -21.90 -10.69 -51.27
CA ASP A 126 -22.79 -9.71 -50.61
C ASP A 126 -23.44 -10.29 -49.34
N GLU A 127 -23.70 -11.60 -49.31
CA GLU A 127 -24.25 -12.30 -48.13
C GLU A 127 -23.26 -12.27 -46.95
N GLN A 128 -21.96 -12.51 -47.20
CA GLN A 128 -20.93 -12.35 -46.18
C GLN A 128 -20.80 -10.91 -45.69
N GLN A 129 -21.00 -9.92 -46.58
CA GLN A 129 -20.97 -8.51 -46.20
C GLN A 129 -22.13 -8.16 -45.25
N ASP A 130 -23.34 -8.63 -45.55
CA ASP A 130 -24.53 -8.45 -44.71
C ASP A 130 -24.35 -9.15 -43.34
N GLU A 131 -23.79 -10.38 -43.32
CA GLU A 131 -23.47 -11.08 -42.07
C GLU A 131 -22.46 -10.33 -41.20
N LEU A 132 -21.43 -9.71 -41.80
CA LEU A 132 -20.46 -8.87 -41.08
C LEU A 132 -21.10 -7.62 -40.48
N GLU A 133 -22.05 -7.00 -41.18
CA GLU A 133 -22.80 -5.85 -40.67
C GLU A 133 -23.72 -6.21 -39.51
N ASP A 134 -24.47 -7.30 -39.63
CA ASP A 134 -25.35 -7.77 -38.56
C ASP A 134 -24.55 -8.18 -37.31
N MET A 135 -23.40 -8.84 -37.50
CA MET A 135 -22.47 -9.13 -36.40
C MET A 135 -21.94 -7.86 -35.73
N LEU A 136 -21.60 -6.81 -36.48
CA LEU A 136 -21.20 -5.53 -35.90
C LEU A 136 -22.35 -4.89 -35.09
N ARG A 137 -23.60 -4.98 -35.56
CA ARG A 137 -24.77 -4.50 -34.81
C ARG A 137 -24.93 -5.25 -33.49
N ASP A 138 -24.76 -6.57 -33.50
CA ASP A 138 -24.81 -7.40 -32.30
C ASP A 138 -23.69 -7.03 -31.32
N LEU A 139 -22.46 -6.83 -31.80
CA LEU A 139 -21.34 -6.38 -30.96
C LEU A 139 -21.59 -5.01 -30.31
N ILE A 140 -22.33 -4.11 -30.98
CA ILE A 140 -22.67 -2.79 -30.45
C ILE A 140 -23.78 -2.89 -29.38
N ALA A 141 -24.76 -3.77 -29.60
CA ALA A 141 -25.92 -3.91 -28.71
C ALA A 141 -25.61 -4.72 -27.43
N ASP A 142 -24.76 -5.73 -27.53
CA ASP A 142 -24.41 -6.61 -26.41
C ASP A 142 -23.35 -6.01 -25.47
N LYS A 143 -23.65 -5.97 -24.17
CA LYS A 143 -22.74 -5.48 -23.11
C LYS A 143 -21.65 -6.49 -22.74
N ASP A 144 -21.79 -7.76 -23.12
CA ASP A 144 -20.76 -8.78 -22.89
C ASP A 144 -19.90 -9.06 -24.14
N SER A 145 -20.12 -8.27 -25.19
CA SER A 145 -19.40 -8.32 -26.46
C SER A 145 -17.92 -7.99 -26.32
N ASP A 146 -17.15 -8.39 -27.33
CA ASP A 146 -15.71 -8.04 -27.39
C ASP A 146 -15.48 -6.54 -27.53
N LEU A 147 -16.42 -5.81 -28.15
CA LEU A 147 -16.37 -4.35 -28.22
C LEU A 147 -16.45 -3.72 -26.83
N ASP A 148 -17.37 -4.19 -25.98
CA ASP A 148 -17.49 -3.73 -24.61
C ASP A 148 -16.28 -4.13 -23.75
N ARG A 149 -15.72 -5.34 -23.98
CA ARG A 149 -14.47 -5.78 -23.34
C ARG A 149 -13.30 -4.85 -23.67
N LEU A 150 -13.18 -4.40 -24.92
CA LEU A 150 -12.16 -3.43 -25.32
C LEU A 150 -12.40 -2.08 -24.64
N LYS A 151 -13.64 -1.59 -24.58
CA LYS A 151 -13.98 -0.36 -23.85
C LYS A 151 -13.60 -0.45 -22.38
N ARG A 152 -13.90 -1.56 -21.71
CA ARG A 152 -13.50 -1.85 -20.32
C ARG A 152 -11.97 -1.92 -20.15
N LEU A 153 -11.26 -2.51 -21.11
CA LEU A 153 -9.79 -2.56 -21.08
C LEU A 153 -9.19 -1.15 -21.15
N VAL A 154 -9.63 -0.34 -22.13
CA VAL A 154 -9.20 1.06 -22.27
C VAL A 154 -9.52 1.83 -20.98
N ASP A 155 -10.74 1.67 -20.49
CA ASP A 155 -11.20 2.32 -19.28
C ASP A 155 -10.26 2.05 -18.10
N THR A 156 -9.95 0.77 -17.85
CA THR A 156 -9.25 0.31 -16.65
C THR A 156 -7.71 0.41 -16.70
N GLU A 157 -7.10 0.46 -17.88
CA GLU A 157 -5.65 0.27 -18.02
C GLU A 157 -4.92 1.47 -18.66
N VAL A 158 -5.63 2.38 -19.33
CA VAL A 158 -5.02 3.55 -19.99
C VAL A 158 -4.28 4.44 -19.00
N LEU A 159 -4.86 4.69 -17.81
CA LEU A 159 -4.19 5.51 -16.81
C LEU A 159 -2.83 4.91 -16.37
N GLY A 160 -2.73 3.58 -16.35
CA GLY A 160 -1.47 2.87 -16.11
C GLY A 160 -0.42 3.16 -17.19
N GLN A 161 -0.81 3.13 -18.46
CA GLN A 161 0.08 3.47 -19.58
C GLN A 161 0.48 4.95 -19.55
N LEU A 162 -0.46 5.84 -19.25
CA LEU A 162 -0.21 7.28 -19.13
C LEU A 162 0.77 7.59 -18.00
N LYS A 163 0.66 6.89 -16.86
CA LYS A 163 1.65 6.98 -15.78
C LYS A 163 3.03 6.51 -16.24
N LYS A 164 3.12 5.44 -17.04
CA LYS A 164 4.40 4.99 -17.62
C LYS A 164 5.00 6.06 -18.54
N ALA A 165 4.20 6.69 -19.40
CA ALA A 165 4.64 7.79 -20.26
C ALA A 165 5.08 9.02 -19.45
N ALA A 166 4.32 9.40 -18.41
CA ALA A 166 4.64 10.50 -17.51
C ALA A 166 5.98 10.32 -16.78
N LYS A 167 6.42 9.08 -16.53
CA LYS A 167 7.77 8.81 -15.98
C LYS A 167 8.87 9.30 -16.93
N ILE A 168 8.71 9.15 -18.25
CA ILE A 168 9.73 9.64 -19.21
C ILE A 168 9.66 11.17 -19.31
N GLN A 169 8.45 11.72 -19.44
CA GLN A 169 8.22 13.17 -19.52
C GLN A 169 8.78 13.92 -18.29
N TYR A 170 8.68 13.32 -17.10
CA TYR A 170 9.27 13.92 -15.90
C TYR A 170 10.81 13.89 -15.91
N LEU A 171 11.45 12.90 -16.54
CA LEU A 171 12.91 12.91 -16.71
C LEU A 171 13.33 13.99 -17.71
N GLU A 172 12.57 14.19 -18.79
CA GLU A 172 12.78 15.26 -19.78
C GLU A 172 12.63 16.64 -19.14
N TYR A 173 11.55 16.83 -18.38
CA TYR A 173 11.32 18.03 -17.57
C TYR A 173 12.53 18.38 -16.67
N LEU A 174 13.17 17.38 -16.07
CA LEU A 174 14.39 17.61 -15.29
C LEU A 174 15.60 17.95 -16.17
N GLU A 175 15.76 17.26 -17.29
CA GLU A 175 16.86 17.46 -18.25
C GLU A 175 16.87 18.88 -18.82
N GLU A 176 15.71 19.36 -19.28
CA GLU A 176 15.52 20.70 -19.86
C GLU A 176 15.93 21.81 -18.87
N ASN A 177 15.86 21.51 -17.57
CA ASN A 177 16.16 22.44 -16.50
C ASN A 177 17.58 22.24 -15.90
N ILE A 178 18.44 21.47 -16.57
CA ILE A 178 19.85 21.28 -16.22
C ILE A 178 20.75 22.00 -17.24
N ASN A 179 21.66 22.84 -16.74
CA ASN A 179 22.65 23.49 -17.60
C ASN A 179 23.77 22.49 -17.97
N ALA A 180 23.70 21.94 -19.18
CA ALA A 180 24.66 20.98 -19.72
C ALA A 180 26.12 21.50 -19.77
N LYS A 181 26.34 22.82 -19.86
CA LYS A 181 27.70 23.40 -19.82
C LYS A 181 28.33 23.29 -18.44
N LYS A 182 27.53 23.34 -17.37
CA LYS A 182 27.97 23.26 -15.98
C LYS A 182 28.01 21.82 -15.45
N HIS A 183 27.19 20.93 -16.01
CA HIS A 183 27.04 19.56 -15.57
C HIS A 183 27.14 18.61 -16.76
N ARG A 184 28.35 18.10 -17.04
CA ARG A 184 28.57 17.16 -18.16
C ARG A 184 27.90 15.81 -17.93
N GLU A 185 27.65 15.47 -16.66
CA GLU A 185 26.93 14.27 -16.22
C GLU A 185 25.48 14.22 -16.71
N VAL A 186 24.92 15.34 -17.22
CA VAL A 186 23.59 15.36 -17.85
C VAL A 186 23.48 14.35 -18.99
N VAL A 187 24.61 13.97 -19.60
CA VAL A 187 24.61 12.94 -20.64
C VAL A 187 24.04 11.61 -20.16
N TYR A 188 24.24 11.23 -18.89
CA TYR A 188 23.70 9.98 -18.36
C TYR A 188 22.17 10.04 -18.22
N LEU A 189 21.61 11.23 -17.94
CA LEU A 189 20.17 11.44 -17.93
C LEU A 189 19.60 11.42 -19.36
N ARG A 190 20.28 12.09 -20.30
CA ARG A 190 19.91 12.06 -21.72
C ARG A 190 19.95 10.65 -22.29
N ASP A 191 20.97 9.88 -21.95
CA ASP A 191 21.11 8.50 -22.42
C ASP A 191 20.03 7.60 -21.81
N LEU A 192 19.71 7.76 -20.51
CA LEU A 192 18.59 7.08 -19.88
C LEU A 192 17.27 7.39 -20.60
N ILE A 193 16.96 8.66 -20.86
CA ILE A 193 15.73 9.07 -21.58
C ILE A 193 15.71 8.45 -22.98
N ARG A 194 16.80 8.60 -23.75
CA ARG A 194 16.95 8.07 -25.11
C ARG A 194 16.70 6.57 -25.15
N ARG A 195 17.30 5.81 -24.24
CA ARG A 195 17.17 4.34 -24.19
C ARG A 195 15.78 3.89 -23.72
N LEU A 196 15.13 4.64 -22.83
CA LEU A 196 13.75 4.35 -22.43
C LEU A 196 12.76 4.59 -23.58
N LYS A 197 12.97 5.65 -24.38
CA LYS A 197 12.20 5.88 -25.62
C LYS A 197 12.44 4.75 -26.63
N ALA A 198 13.71 4.46 -26.94
CA ALA A 198 14.07 3.38 -27.85
C ALA A 198 13.53 2.00 -27.40
N LEU A 199 13.46 1.75 -26.08
CA LEU A 199 12.84 0.55 -25.55
C LEU A 199 11.34 0.50 -25.84
N ASN A 200 10.62 1.61 -25.61
CA ASN A 200 9.20 1.68 -25.91
C ASN A 200 8.94 1.50 -27.40
N ASP A 201 9.73 2.15 -28.26
CA ASP A 201 9.62 2.01 -29.72
C ASP A 201 9.89 0.57 -30.16
N TYR A 202 10.95 -0.05 -29.63
CA TYR A 202 11.32 -1.43 -29.91
C TYR A 202 10.22 -2.43 -29.53
N ILE A 203 9.63 -2.28 -28.35
CA ILE A 203 8.56 -3.17 -27.87
C ILE A 203 7.25 -2.92 -28.63
N ALA A 204 7.02 -1.70 -29.08
CA ALA A 204 5.81 -1.27 -29.73
C ALA A 204 5.87 -1.35 -31.27
N ASP A 205 6.94 -1.93 -31.85
CA ASP A 205 7.15 -2.05 -33.30
C ASP A 205 6.02 -2.86 -33.98
N PRO A 206 5.18 -2.23 -34.83
CA PRO A 206 4.06 -2.92 -35.47
C PRO A 206 4.51 -3.97 -36.50
N ASN A 207 5.75 -3.90 -36.99
CA ASN A 207 6.24 -4.81 -38.03
C ASN A 207 6.73 -6.14 -37.49
N LYS A 208 6.83 -6.29 -36.16
CA LYS A 208 7.29 -7.52 -35.49
C LYS A 208 6.14 -8.29 -34.88
N ALA A 209 6.08 -9.57 -35.17
CA ALA A 209 5.12 -10.50 -34.61
C ALA A 209 5.42 -10.78 -33.13
N ASP A 210 4.40 -11.12 -32.34
CA ASP A 210 4.56 -11.37 -30.90
C ASP A 210 5.53 -12.53 -30.61
N ALA A 211 5.54 -13.55 -31.47
CA ALA A 211 6.45 -14.69 -31.37
C ALA A 211 7.93 -14.29 -31.40
N GLU A 212 8.27 -13.17 -32.05
CA GLU A 212 9.65 -12.65 -32.11
C GLU A 212 10.14 -12.13 -30.75
N TYR A 213 9.23 -11.84 -29.81
CA TYR A 213 9.57 -11.40 -28.46
C TYR A 213 9.47 -12.52 -27.41
N GLU A 214 9.17 -13.75 -27.84
CA GLU A 214 9.13 -14.90 -26.94
C GLU A 214 10.54 -15.38 -26.61
N VAL A 215 10.87 -15.37 -25.33
CA VAL A 215 12.12 -15.91 -24.80
C VAL A 215 11.83 -17.01 -23.81
N SER A 216 12.81 -17.89 -23.57
CA SER A 216 12.62 -19.02 -22.67
C SER A 216 13.78 -19.24 -21.72
N TYR A 217 13.52 -19.96 -20.63
CA TYR A 217 14.55 -20.56 -19.78
C TYR A 217 13.98 -21.83 -19.15
N GLN A 218 14.72 -22.95 -19.24
CA GLN A 218 14.29 -24.25 -18.69
C GLN A 218 12.86 -24.65 -19.09
N GLY A 219 12.51 -24.46 -20.37
CA GLY A 219 11.20 -24.85 -20.92
C GLY A 219 10.03 -23.92 -20.53
N LYS A 220 10.27 -22.82 -19.83
CA LYS A 220 9.25 -21.80 -19.53
C LYS A 220 9.45 -20.59 -20.44
N THR A 221 8.37 -20.11 -21.04
CA THR A 221 8.37 -18.96 -21.96
C THR A 221 7.87 -17.68 -21.29
N VAL A 222 8.41 -16.55 -21.73
CA VAL A 222 8.02 -15.19 -21.36
C VAL A 222 8.05 -14.33 -22.62
N ASN A 223 6.99 -13.56 -22.85
CA ASN A 223 6.95 -12.59 -23.94
C ASN A 223 7.37 -11.20 -23.44
N PHE A 224 8.43 -10.62 -24.03
CA PHE A 224 8.91 -9.30 -23.58
C PHE A 224 7.91 -8.17 -23.86
N ARG A 225 7.20 -8.20 -24.98
CA ARG A 225 6.19 -7.19 -25.31
C ARG A 225 5.08 -7.15 -24.26
N GLN A 226 4.58 -8.32 -23.87
CA GLN A 226 3.63 -8.44 -22.76
C GLN A 226 4.22 -7.94 -21.43
N LEU A 227 5.46 -8.32 -21.10
CA LEU A 227 6.10 -7.95 -19.83
C LEU A 227 6.29 -6.43 -19.68
N PHE A 228 6.62 -5.75 -20.78
CA PHE A 228 6.87 -4.30 -20.81
C PHE A 228 5.64 -3.45 -21.12
N SER A 229 4.51 -4.07 -21.50
CA SER A 229 3.22 -3.39 -21.56
C SER A 229 2.71 -2.96 -20.17
N ARG A 230 3.17 -3.59 -19.08
CA ARG A 230 2.67 -3.29 -17.71
C ARG A 230 3.18 -1.94 -17.18
N ALA A 231 2.39 -1.23 -16.38
CA ALA A 231 2.72 0.11 -15.86
C ALA A 231 3.95 0.11 -14.92
N GLU A 232 4.15 -0.96 -14.17
CA GLU A 232 5.25 -1.22 -13.24
C GLU A 232 6.50 -1.81 -13.93
N ALA A 233 6.51 -1.90 -15.26
CA ALA A 233 7.61 -2.50 -16.00
C ALA A 233 8.96 -1.83 -15.72
N LEU A 234 8.99 -0.53 -15.43
CA LEU A 234 10.24 0.22 -15.23
C LEU A 234 10.69 0.32 -13.76
N ASP A 235 9.90 -0.17 -12.80
CA ASP A 235 10.10 0.11 -11.37
C ASP A 235 11.35 -0.56 -10.77
N ILE A 236 11.93 -1.53 -11.48
CA ILE A 236 13.18 -2.19 -11.06
C ILE A 236 14.41 -1.30 -11.28
N LEU A 237 14.35 -0.31 -12.18
CA LEU A 237 15.48 0.57 -12.49
C LEU A 237 15.96 1.31 -11.24
N PRO A 238 17.28 1.57 -11.10
CA PRO A 238 17.83 2.26 -9.93
C PRO A 238 17.43 3.74 -9.87
N VAL A 239 17.26 4.38 -11.03
CA VAL A 239 16.85 5.78 -11.18
C VAL A 239 15.66 5.84 -12.13
N ILE A 240 14.48 6.09 -11.58
CA ILE A 240 13.23 6.21 -12.34
C ILE A 240 12.22 7.02 -11.51
N PRO A 241 11.32 7.81 -12.12
CA PRO A 241 10.26 8.46 -11.38
C PRO A 241 9.24 7.48 -10.82
N ILE A 242 8.71 7.82 -9.67
CA ILE A 242 7.65 7.10 -8.97
C ILE A 242 6.48 8.07 -8.81
N ILE A 243 5.33 7.66 -9.30
CA ILE A 243 4.07 8.40 -9.21
C ILE A 243 3.28 7.79 -8.05
N GLU A 244 3.05 8.57 -6.99
CA GLU A 244 2.43 8.13 -5.74
C GLU A 244 1.58 9.24 -5.14
N GLY A 245 0.59 8.87 -4.33
CA GLY A 245 -0.36 9.80 -3.72
C GLY A 245 -1.39 10.28 -4.73
N TYR A 246 -2.55 9.64 -4.76
CA TYR A 246 -3.70 10.13 -5.51
C TYR A 246 -4.28 11.33 -4.76
N LEU A 247 -4.14 12.51 -5.36
CA LEU A 247 -4.48 13.78 -4.73
C LEU A 247 -5.83 14.35 -5.18
N GLY A 248 -6.51 13.68 -6.12
CA GLY A 248 -7.83 14.08 -6.54
C GLY A 248 -8.14 13.76 -7.99
N GLU A 249 -9.42 13.93 -8.30
CA GLU A 249 -9.96 13.70 -9.62
C GLU A 249 -11.19 14.55 -9.90
N THR A 250 -11.21 15.07 -11.12
CA THR A 250 -12.29 15.90 -11.66
C THR A 250 -12.78 15.27 -12.96
N THR A 251 -14.10 15.14 -13.12
CA THR A 251 -14.74 14.61 -14.34
C THR A 251 -15.74 15.64 -14.86
N ASP A 252 -15.35 16.45 -15.83
CA ASP A 252 -16.16 17.46 -16.49
C ASP A 252 -17.04 16.83 -17.58
N PRO A 253 -18.35 16.64 -17.33
CA PRO A 253 -19.24 16.00 -18.29
C PRO A 253 -19.57 16.95 -19.45
N LEU A 254 -19.52 18.26 -19.24
CA LEU A 254 -19.84 19.27 -20.26
C LEU A 254 -18.76 19.29 -21.35
N HIS A 255 -17.49 19.23 -20.95
CA HIS A 255 -16.35 19.20 -21.87
C HIS A 255 -15.83 17.78 -22.13
N ASN A 256 -16.48 16.74 -21.57
CA ASN A 256 -16.10 15.34 -21.69
C ASN A 256 -14.61 15.12 -21.35
N ARG A 257 -14.17 15.73 -20.24
CA ARG A 257 -12.78 15.80 -19.80
C ARG A 257 -12.64 15.17 -18.42
N ARG A 258 -11.56 14.43 -18.21
CA ARG A 258 -11.21 13.91 -16.90
C ARG A 258 -9.79 14.28 -16.50
N GLN A 259 -9.59 14.65 -15.24
CA GLN A 259 -8.30 15.04 -14.69
C GLN A 259 -7.94 14.18 -13.49
N PHE A 260 -6.69 13.72 -13.46
CA PHE A 260 -6.13 12.95 -12.35
C PHE A 260 -4.89 13.66 -11.80
N ILE A 261 -4.82 13.82 -10.48
CA ILE A 261 -3.73 14.54 -9.82
C ILE A 261 -2.91 13.57 -8.96
N PHE A 262 -1.59 13.59 -9.12
CA PHE A 262 -0.65 12.74 -8.39
C PHE A 262 0.55 13.51 -7.86
N GLY A 263 1.23 12.93 -6.87
CA GLY A 263 2.57 13.32 -6.47
C GLY A 263 3.69 12.61 -7.26
N LEU A 264 4.81 13.31 -7.46
CA LEU A 264 6.01 12.78 -8.11
C LEU A 264 7.20 12.76 -7.16
N LYS A 265 7.91 11.62 -7.13
CA LYS A 265 9.25 11.50 -6.54
C LYS A 265 10.17 10.71 -7.47
N LEU A 266 11.46 10.69 -7.17
CA LEU A 266 12.45 9.88 -7.91
C LEU A 266 12.97 8.74 -7.05
N LYS A 267 13.06 7.53 -7.62
CA LYS A 267 13.91 6.47 -7.08
C LYS A 267 15.38 6.88 -7.27
N LEU A 268 16.18 6.80 -6.22
CA LEU A 268 17.55 7.33 -6.18
C LEU A 268 18.57 6.26 -5.78
N ASN A 269 18.45 5.06 -6.36
CA ASN A 269 19.29 3.91 -6.08
C ASN A 269 19.42 3.56 -4.58
N GLY A 270 18.33 3.70 -3.82
CA GLY A 270 18.30 3.33 -2.40
C GLY A 270 18.34 1.80 -2.19
N PRO A 271 18.48 1.35 -0.93
CA PRO A 271 18.48 -0.07 -0.59
C PRO A 271 17.13 -0.73 -0.90
N VAL A 272 17.18 -1.99 -1.35
CA VAL A 272 15.99 -2.82 -1.52
C VAL A 272 15.63 -3.43 -0.16
N GLN A 273 14.41 -3.16 0.32
CA GLN A 273 13.94 -3.66 1.62
C GLN A 273 13.90 -5.20 1.63
N ASN A 274 14.20 -5.80 2.80
CA ASN A 274 14.17 -7.24 3.10
C ASN A 274 15.26 -8.13 2.46
N GLN A 275 16.23 -7.60 1.69
CA GLN A 275 17.28 -8.44 1.04
C GLN A 275 18.71 -7.91 1.24
N GLY A 276 19.10 -7.66 2.50
CA GLY A 276 20.51 -7.48 2.87
C GLY A 276 21.11 -6.11 2.57
N SER A 277 20.31 -5.04 2.56
CA SER A 277 20.76 -3.62 2.45
C SER A 277 21.53 -3.23 1.17
N LYS A 278 21.56 -4.08 0.14
CA LYS A 278 22.13 -3.73 -1.18
C LYS A 278 21.28 -2.63 -1.85
N ASN A 279 21.94 -1.67 -2.50
CA ASN A 279 21.26 -0.69 -3.35
C ASN A 279 20.55 -1.38 -4.54
N ALA A 280 19.57 -0.70 -5.14
CA ALA A 280 18.77 -1.27 -6.23
C ALA A 280 19.62 -1.79 -7.39
N PHE A 281 20.63 -1.07 -7.83
CA PHE A 281 21.51 -1.50 -8.92
C PHE A 281 22.21 -2.82 -8.57
N ASP A 282 22.94 -2.86 -7.46
CA ASP A 282 23.71 -4.03 -7.02
C ASP A 282 22.82 -5.24 -6.76
N TYR A 283 21.65 -5.00 -6.18
CA TYR A 283 20.66 -6.05 -5.92
C TYR A 283 20.19 -6.71 -7.21
N TYR A 284 19.65 -5.95 -8.17
CA TYR A 284 19.12 -6.53 -9.40
C TYR A 284 20.23 -7.09 -10.30
N CYS A 285 21.41 -6.47 -10.35
CA CYS A 285 22.58 -7.06 -11.02
C CYS A 285 22.94 -8.44 -10.45
N SER A 286 22.79 -8.65 -9.15
CA SER A 286 23.06 -9.95 -8.53
C SER A 286 22.10 -11.06 -8.97
N LEU A 287 20.90 -10.73 -9.45
CA LEU A 287 19.93 -11.72 -9.98
C LEU A 287 20.37 -12.31 -11.32
N LEU A 288 21.33 -11.68 -12.02
CA LEU A 288 21.91 -12.20 -13.25
C LEU A 288 22.93 -13.33 -13.01
N ASP A 289 23.23 -13.62 -11.75
CA ASP A 289 24.12 -14.70 -11.35
C ASP A 289 23.34 -15.96 -10.98
N LEU A 290 23.02 -16.76 -11.99
CA LEU A 290 22.33 -18.04 -11.82
C LEU A 290 23.25 -19.16 -11.29
N GLU A 291 24.48 -18.89 -10.86
CA GLU A 291 25.28 -19.86 -10.10
C GLU A 291 24.93 -19.85 -8.61
N GLN A 292 24.28 -18.78 -8.14
CA GLN A 292 23.78 -18.70 -6.77
C GLN A 292 22.51 -19.54 -6.63
N GLU A 293 22.50 -20.42 -5.62
CA GLU A 293 21.40 -21.35 -5.35
C GLU A 293 20.05 -20.62 -5.19
N GLU A 294 20.04 -19.48 -4.50
CA GLU A 294 18.85 -18.64 -4.32
C GLU A 294 18.26 -18.16 -5.67
N ASN A 295 19.11 -17.74 -6.61
CA ASN A 295 18.68 -17.26 -7.91
C ASN A 295 18.21 -18.41 -8.81
N GLN A 296 18.84 -19.58 -8.73
CA GLN A 296 18.36 -20.78 -9.42
C GLN A 296 16.98 -21.20 -8.91
N ALA A 297 16.79 -21.21 -7.59
CA ALA A 297 15.49 -21.50 -6.99
C ALA A 297 14.41 -20.49 -7.44
N SER A 298 14.77 -19.19 -7.50
CA SER A 298 13.89 -18.14 -8.03
C SER A 298 13.49 -18.39 -9.49
N ALA A 299 14.45 -18.75 -10.35
CA ALA A 299 14.22 -19.07 -11.77
C ALA A 299 13.30 -20.29 -11.98
N GLN A 300 13.17 -21.18 -10.98
CA GLN A 300 12.20 -22.27 -11.03
C GLN A 300 10.75 -21.79 -10.92
N THR A 301 10.50 -20.58 -10.44
CA THR A 301 9.15 -20.02 -10.37
C THR A 301 8.85 -19.15 -11.59
N LYS A 302 7.60 -19.13 -12.07
CA LYS A 302 7.20 -18.24 -13.19
C LYS A 302 7.51 -16.77 -12.89
N TYR A 303 7.19 -16.32 -11.67
CA TYR A 303 7.42 -14.95 -11.25
C TYR A 303 8.92 -14.60 -11.13
N GLY A 304 9.72 -15.47 -10.53
CA GLY A 304 11.16 -15.26 -10.42
C GLY A 304 11.84 -15.26 -11.79
N LEU A 305 11.43 -16.14 -12.71
CA LEU A 305 11.90 -16.14 -14.08
C LEU A 305 11.52 -14.84 -14.82
N GLU A 306 10.25 -14.42 -14.77
CA GLU A 306 9.80 -13.14 -15.33
C GLU A 306 10.66 -11.99 -14.79
N LYS A 307 10.94 -11.98 -13.47
CA LYS A 307 11.79 -10.97 -12.83
C LYS A 307 13.23 -11.00 -13.36
N ILE A 308 13.86 -12.16 -13.48
CA ILE A 308 15.23 -12.30 -13.99
C ILE A 308 15.30 -11.82 -15.44
N LEU A 309 14.42 -12.30 -16.33
CA LEU A 309 14.40 -11.89 -17.74
C LEU A 309 14.08 -10.40 -17.91
N LYS A 310 13.20 -9.84 -17.06
CA LYS A 310 12.94 -8.39 -17.00
C LYS A 310 14.21 -7.60 -16.68
N VAL A 311 14.99 -8.07 -15.69
CA VAL A 311 16.27 -7.46 -15.31
C VAL A 311 17.26 -7.60 -16.46
N THR A 312 17.38 -8.78 -17.08
CA THR A 312 18.26 -9.02 -18.22
C THR A 312 18.00 -8.02 -19.34
N PHE A 313 16.73 -7.88 -19.76
CA PHE A 313 16.35 -6.94 -20.80
C PHE A 313 16.65 -5.51 -20.36
N LEU A 314 16.13 -5.05 -19.22
CA LEU A 314 16.26 -3.65 -18.82
C LEU A 314 17.70 -3.23 -18.54
N TYR A 315 18.47 -4.05 -17.83
CA TYR A 315 19.83 -3.67 -17.44
C TYR A 315 20.77 -3.70 -18.64
N PHE A 316 20.56 -4.61 -19.59
CA PHE A 316 21.26 -4.54 -20.86
C PHE A 316 20.84 -3.31 -21.66
N PHE A 317 19.55 -3.17 -21.98
CA PHE A 317 19.05 -2.15 -22.88
C PHE A 317 19.33 -0.73 -22.37
N VAL A 318 19.12 -0.49 -21.07
CA VAL A 318 19.25 0.83 -20.43
C VAL A 318 20.69 1.16 -20.03
N PHE A 319 21.53 0.18 -19.68
CA PHE A 319 22.84 0.47 -19.08
C PHE A 319 24.06 -0.16 -19.77
N ALA A 320 23.91 -1.08 -20.72
CA ALA A 320 25.05 -1.62 -21.44
C ALA A 320 25.80 -0.50 -22.18
N SER A 321 27.12 -0.59 -22.20
CA SER A 321 28.00 0.50 -22.61
C SER A 321 29.29 -0.08 -23.18
N ASP A 322 29.97 0.69 -24.03
CA ASP A 322 31.35 0.43 -24.47
C ASP A 322 32.37 1.43 -23.86
N CYS A 323 31.89 2.45 -23.16
CA CYS A 323 32.72 3.50 -22.59
C CYS A 323 33.00 3.24 -21.10
N ASN A 324 34.26 3.36 -20.68
CA ASN A 324 34.64 3.38 -19.28
C ASN A 324 34.85 4.84 -18.83
N PRO A 325 34.09 5.35 -17.84
CA PRO A 325 34.17 6.74 -17.37
C PRO A 325 35.47 7.07 -16.61
N GLU A 326 36.31 6.08 -16.35
CA GLU A 326 37.65 6.22 -15.75
C GLU A 326 38.78 6.10 -16.80
N ALA A 327 38.47 5.82 -18.06
CA ALA A 327 39.47 5.70 -19.10
C ALA A 327 40.06 7.07 -19.50
N GLU A 328 41.35 7.07 -19.84
CA GLU A 328 42.03 8.25 -20.39
C GLU A 328 41.38 8.65 -21.73
N GLY A 329 41.05 9.93 -21.89
CA GLY A 329 40.36 10.43 -23.08
C GLY A 329 38.85 10.19 -23.11
N TYR A 330 38.22 9.71 -22.02
CA TYR A 330 36.77 9.52 -21.94
C TYR A 330 35.99 10.80 -22.29
N ASN A 331 35.15 10.72 -23.32
CA ASN A 331 34.24 11.78 -23.71
C ASN A 331 32.79 11.37 -23.40
N TYR A 332 32.12 12.23 -22.64
CA TYR A 332 30.71 12.05 -22.25
C TYR A 332 29.78 11.84 -23.46
N SER A 333 30.05 12.49 -24.60
CA SER A 333 29.19 12.34 -25.80
C SER A 333 29.18 10.93 -26.38
N ASP A 334 30.21 10.14 -26.11
CA ASP A 334 30.35 8.79 -26.68
C ASP A 334 29.31 7.83 -26.09
N GLU A 335 28.80 8.10 -24.88
CA GLU A 335 27.71 7.33 -24.26
C GLU A 335 26.46 7.31 -25.14
N LEU A 336 26.19 8.40 -25.88
CA LEU A 336 25.00 8.54 -26.73
C LEU A 336 25.10 7.74 -28.03
N GLN A 337 26.29 7.24 -28.39
CA GLN A 337 26.53 6.49 -29.62
C GLN A 337 26.20 5.00 -29.50
N TYR A 338 25.99 4.50 -28.28
CA TYR A 338 25.64 3.10 -28.07
C TYR A 338 24.23 2.83 -28.60
N ASP A 339 24.09 1.94 -29.57
CA ASP A 339 22.80 1.48 -30.07
C ASP A 339 22.33 0.22 -29.30
N PRO A 340 21.38 0.35 -28.37
CA PRO A 340 20.90 -0.79 -27.60
C PRO A 340 20.06 -1.76 -28.43
N VAL A 341 19.36 -1.31 -29.48
CA VAL A 341 18.44 -2.14 -30.25
C VAL A 341 19.24 -3.14 -31.06
N SER A 342 20.11 -2.66 -31.95
CA SER A 342 20.90 -3.52 -32.83
C SER A 342 21.76 -4.51 -32.03
N ARG A 343 22.34 -4.07 -30.91
CA ARG A 343 23.15 -4.96 -30.06
C ARG A 343 22.34 -5.98 -29.29
N PHE A 344 21.12 -5.64 -28.87
CA PHE A 344 20.24 -6.60 -28.22
C PHE A 344 19.83 -7.71 -29.19
N GLU A 345 19.42 -7.35 -30.41
CA GLU A 345 19.04 -8.33 -31.43
C GLU A 345 20.20 -9.23 -31.83
N ALA A 346 21.36 -8.64 -32.11
CA ALA A 346 22.52 -9.39 -32.58
C ALA A 346 23.13 -10.32 -31.52
N ASN A 347 23.14 -9.91 -30.24
CA ASN A 347 23.95 -10.59 -29.21
C ASN A 347 23.14 -11.25 -28.10
N ILE A 348 21.89 -10.83 -27.87
CA ILE A 348 21.11 -11.23 -26.68
C ILE A 348 19.89 -12.05 -27.09
N LEU A 349 19.07 -11.54 -28.02
CA LEU A 349 17.75 -12.09 -28.34
C LEU A 349 17.83 -13.55 -28.82
N GLY A 350 18.68 -13.84 -29.81
CA GLY A 350 18.81 -15.20 -30.37
C GLY A 350 19.20 -16.25 -29.32
N THR A 351 20.09 -15.90 -28.39
CA THR A 351 20.48 -16.80 -27.29
C THR A 351 19.33 -17.05 -26.32
N LEU A 352 18.51 -16.04 -26.03
CA LEU A 352 17.34 -16.17 -25.15
C LEU A 352 16.19 -16.96 -25.79
N GLN A 353 16.03 -16.86 -27.12
CA GLN A 353 15.08 -17.64 -27.92
C GLN A 353 15.51 -19.10 -28.10
N GLY A 354 16.81 -19.37 -28.18
CA GLY A 354 17.36 -20.71 -28.37
C GLY A 354 17.08 -21.68 -27.21
N ASN A 355 17.42 -22.96 -27.37
CA ASN A 355 17.10 -24.00 -26.38
C ASN A 355 18.25 -24.31 -25.39
N ASN A 356 19.43 -23.70 -25.57
CA ASN A 356 20.61 -24.00 -24.75
C ASN A 356 20.61 -23.19 -23.43
N ASN A 357 20.25 -23.85 -22.32
CA ASN A 357 20.24 -23.19 -21.01
C ASN A 357 21.63 -22.83 -20.48
N GLN A 358 22.71 -23.54 -20.87
CA GLN A 358 24.07 -23.22 -20.44
C GLN A 358 24.57 -21.93 -21.12
N GLU A 359 24.29 -21.76 -22.41
CA GLU A 359 24.58 -20.52 -23.12
C GLU A 359 23.84 -19.32 -22.51
N LYS A 360 22.57 -19.50 -22.11
CA LYS A 360 21.81 -18.46 -21.41
C LYS A 360 22.45 -18.08 -20.08
N VAL A 361 22.92 -19.05 -19.28
CA VAL A 361 23.65 -18.75 -18.03
C VAL A 361 24.95 -17.97 -18.33
N GLY A 362 25.68 -18.37 -19.38
CA GLY A 362 26.87 -17.65 -19.85
C GLY A 362 26.57 -16.22 -20.28
N LEU A 363 25.46 -16.00 -21.00
CA LEU A 363 24.97 -14.70 -21.44
C LEU A 363 24.69 -13.77 -20.25
N LEU A 364 23.92 -14.24 -19.26
CA LEU A 364 23.58 -13.45 -18.07
C LEU A 364 24.84 -13.02 -17.30
N ARG A 365 25.80 -13.94 -17.16
CA ARG A 365 27.12 -13.65 -16.58
C ARG A 365 27.89 -12.63 -17.42
N GLY A 366 27.86 -12.76 -18.74
CA GLY A 366 28.49 -11.83 -19.69
C GLY A 366 27.96 -10.41 -19.54
N ILE A 367 26.62 -10.26 -19.44
CA ILE A 367 25.97 -8.97 -19.19
C ILE A 367 26.48 -8.36 -17.89
N ARG A 368 26.43 -9.11 -16.77
CA ARG A 368 26.94 -8.64 -15.48
C ARG A 368 28.40 -8.18 -15.55
N LYS A 369 29.28 -8.99 -16.15
CA LYS A 369 30.70 -8.65 -16.34
C LYS A 369 30.87 -7.39 -17.20
N GLY A 370 30.04 -7.20 -18.22
CA GLY A 370 30.04 -5.98 -19.03
C GLY A 370 29.70 -4.73 -18.20
N LEU A 371 28.63 -4.80 -17.40
CA LEU A 371 28.22 -3.69 -16.52
C LEU A 371 29.32 -3.34 -15.50
N GLU A 372 30.02 -4.33 -14.97
CA GLU A 372 31.17 -4.16 -14.06
C GLU A 372 32.38 -3.56 -14.80
N LYS A 373 32.75 -4.10 -15.98
CA LYS A 373 33.89 -3.66 -16.81
C LYS A 373 33.78 -2.18 -17.18
N PHE A 374 32.59 -1.73 -17.56
CA PHE A 374 32.34 -0.36 -18.00
C PHE A 374 31.87 0.57 -16.87
N LYS A 375 32.04 0.14 -15.61
CA LYS A 375 31.78 0.96 -14.40
C LYS A 375 30.40 1.61 -14.40
N VAL A 376 29.38 0.87 -14.82
CA VAL A 376 28.00 1.36 -14.92
C VAL A 376 27.49 1.86 -13.57
N LYS A 377 27.89 1.20 -12.47
CA LYS A 377 27.57 1.65 -11.11
C LYS A 377 27.98 3.10 -10.88
N ASP A 378 29.19 3.48 -11.28
CA ASP A 378 29.72 4.84 -11.11
C ASP A 378 28.92 5.85 -11.95
N LYS A 379 28.49 5.47 -13.16
CA LYS A 379 27.61 6.28 -14.01
C LYS A 379 26.26 6.52 -13.33
N VAL A 380 25.65 5.47 -12.77
CA VAL A 380 24.39 5.55 -12.01
C VAL A 380 24.55 6.45 -10.79
N GLU A 381 25.66 6.35 -10.06
CA GLU A 381 25.93 7.21 -8.89
C GLU A 381 26.13 8.68 -9.28
N ARG A 382 26.83 8.96 -10.40
CA ARG A 382 26.95 10.32 -10.96
C ARG A 382 25.59 10.89 -11.39
N LEU A 383 24.74 10.08 -12.03
CA LEU A 383 23.36 10.45 -12.36
C LEU A 383 22.53 10.78 -11.10
N VAL A 384 22.61 9.93 -10.06
CA VAL A 384 21.91 10.18 -8.78
C VAL A 384 22.36 11.51 -8.17
N LYS A 385 23.67 11.79 -8.16
CA LYS A 385 24.23 13.07 -7.66
C LYS A 385 23.70 14.26 -8.45
N LEU A 386 23.68 14.19 -9.78
CA LEU A 386 23.16 15.24 -10.65
C LEU A 386 21.69 15.55 -10.36
N VAL A 387 20.84 14.52 -10.30
CA VAL A 387 19.42 14.73 -10.09
C VAL A 387 19.13 15.22 -8.67
N LYS A 388 19.83 14.68 -7.65
CA LYS A 388 19.75 15.22 -6.28
C LYS A 388 20.09 16.71 -6.26
N HIS A 389 21.19 17.13 -6.90
CA HIS A 389 21.59 18.53 -6.99
C HIS A 389 20.51 19.40 -7.64
N THR A 390 19.92 18.93 -8.74
CA THR A 390 18.86 19.65 -9.47
C THR A 390 17.61 19.83 -8.60
N LEU A 391 17.20 18.78 -7.90
CA LEU A 391 16.03 18.78 -7.03
C LEU A 391 16.21 19.61 -5.75
N THR A 392 17.46 19.89 -5.34
CA THR A 392 17.75 20.75 -4.17
C THR A 392 17.78 22.25 -4.47
N ARG A 393 17.64 22.67 -5.73
CA ARG A 393 17.69 24.10 -6.10
C ARG A 393 16.51 24.88 -5.53
N GLU A 394 16.78 26.09 -5.05
CA GLU A 394 15.77 27.04 -4.56
C GLU A 394 14.89 27.58 -5.69
N ARG A 395 15.48 27.75 -6.89
CA ARG A 395 14.75 28.19 -8.08
C ARG A 395 13.60 27.22 -8.38
N VAL A 396 12.41 27.79 -8.56
CA VAL A 396 11.21 27.07 -9.02
C VAL A 396 11.42 26.65 -10.47
N ILE A 397 11.18 25.38 -10.75
CA ILE A 397 11.19 24.88 -12.12
C ILE A 397 9.86 25.30 -12.78
N PRO A 398 9.87 25.99 -13.93
CA PRO A 398 8.64 26.41 -14.61
C PRO A 398 7.74 25.22 -14.94
N SER A 399 6.43 25.39 -14.88
CA SER A 399 5.48 24.34 -15.29
C SER A 399 5.73 23.90 -16.73
N SER A 400 5.60 22.60 -17.01
CA SER A 400 5.59 22.05 -18.36
C SER A 400 4.27 21.35 -18.66
N GLU A 401 3.83 21.41 -19.92
CA GLU A 401 2.66 20.71 -20.43
C GLU A 401 3.00 19.99 -21.73
N HIS A 402 2.67 18.70 -21.82
CA HIS A 402 2.93 17.85 -22.97
C HIS A 402 1.63 17.21 -23.46
N CYS A 403 1.36 17.31 -24.76
CA CYS A 403 0.22 16.66 -25.39
C CYS A 403 0.64 15.32 -25.99
N ILE A 404 -0.07 14.25 -25.63
CA ILE A 404 0.15 12.89 -26.11
C ILE A 404 -1.20 12.26 -26.49
N HIS A 405 -1.17 11.16 -27.22
CA HIS A 405 -2.38 10.41 -27.59
C HIS A 405 -2.29 8.97 -27.12
N VAL A 406 -3.44 8.44 -26.72
CA VAL A 406 -3.64 7.02 -26.46
C VAL A 406 -4.40 6.43 -27.63
N GLY A 407 -3.87 5.39 -28.26
CA GLY A 407 -4.47 4.75 -29.41
C GLY A 407 -4.75 3.27 -29.20
N VAL A 408 -5.79 2.76 -29.84
CA VAL A 408 -5.99 1.31 -30.01
C VAL A 408 -5.47 0.90 -31.38
N ARG A 409 -4.52 -0.04 -31.44
CA ARG A 409 -3.93 -0.50 -32.72
C ARG A 409 -4.92 -1.35 -33.52
N LYS A 410 -4.95 -1.15 -34.84
CA LYS A 410 -5.72 -1.97 -35.79
C LYS A 410 -5.30 -3.42 -35.81
N THR A 411 -4.06 -3.73 -35.41
CA THR A 411 -3.55 -5.12 -35.32
C THR A 411 -4.29 -5.98 -34.30
N LEU A 412 -5.16 -5.40 -33.45
CA LEU A 412 -6.09 -6.14 -32.60
C LEU A 412 -7.22 -6.80 -33.40
N LEU A 413 -7.54 -6.29 -34.59
CA LEU A 413 -8.59 -6.80 -35.46
C LEU A 413 -8.12 -8.08 -36.20
N GLU A 414 -9.04 -9.01 -36.40
CA GLU A 414 -8.86 -10.19 -37.24
C GLU A 414 -9.07 -9.81 -38.71
N THR A 415 -8.28 -10.38 -39.61
CA THR A 415 -8.31 -10.07 -41.05
C THR A 415 -8.95 -11.18 -41.89
N ASP A 416 -9.09 -12.37 -41.31
CA ASP A 416 -9.63 -13.57 -41.96
C ASP A 416 -11.16 -13.62 -41.76
N VAL A 417 -11.90 -13.42 -42.85
CA VAL A 417 -13.37 -13.33 -42.85
C VAL A 417 -14.01 -14.61 -42.31
N ASP A 418 -13.51 -15.79 -42.69
CA ASP A 418 -14.04 -17.06 -42.20
C ASP A 418 -13.85 -17.17 -40.68
N ARG A 419 -12.71 -16.74 -40.15
CA ARG A 419 -12.50 -16.73 -38.69
C ARG A 419 -13.41 -15.75 -37.97
N ILE A 420 -13.65 -14.58 -38.55
CA ILE A 420 -14.53 -13.55 -37.99
C ILE A 420 -15.95 -14.09 -37.87
N LEU A 421 -16.49 -14.65 -38.95
CA LEU A 421 -17.84 -15.20 -39.01
C LEU A 421 -17.97 -16.43 -38.09
N ASN A 422 -17.00 -17.35 -38.09
CA ASN A 422 -17.04 -18.53 -37.21
C ASN A 422 -16.95 -18.18 -35.71
N ARG A 423 -16.26 -17.10 -35.34
CA ARG A 423 -16.10 -16.67 -33.93
C ARG A 423 -17.09 -15.59 -33.50
N LEU A 424 -17.87 -15.07 -34.45
CA LEU A 424 -18.81 -13.96 -34.28
C LEU A 424 -18.11 -12.74 -33.65
N THR A 425 -16.96 -12.34 -34.18
CA THR A 425 -16.21 -11.16 -33.69
C THR A 425 -15.16 -10.65 -34.66
N LEU A 426 -14.97 -9.33 -34.70
CA LEU A 426 -13.89 -8.65 -35.45
C LEU A 426 -12.54 -8.68 -34.72
N PHE A 427 -12.48 -9.13 -33.47
CA PHE A 427 -11.30 -9.04 -32.63
C PHE A 427 -10.55 -10.36 -32.54
N LYS A 428 -9.23 -10.29 -32.42
CA LYS A 428 -8.41 -11.48 -32.14
C LYS A 428 -8.76 -12.09 -30.79
N ASP A 429 -8.64 -13.42 -30.71
CA ASP A 429 -8.92 -14.27 -29.54
C ASP A 429 -8.27 -13.81 -28.23
N VAL A 430 -7.15 -13.10 -28.31
CA VAL A 430 -6.39 -12.56 -27.16
C VAL A 430 -7.26 -11.68 -26.26
N LEU A 431 -8.23 -10.95 -26.82
CA LEU A 431 -9.14 -10.09 -26.07
C LEU A 431 -10.08 -10.89 -25.15
N ARG A 432 -10.51 -12.07 -25.59
CA ARG A 432 -11.34 -13.00 -24.80
C ARG A 432 -10.54 -13.78 -23.78
N LYS A 433 -9.32 -14.21 -24.14
CA LYS A 433 -8.50 -15.15 -23.34
C LYS A 433 -7.70 -14.46 -22.23
N ASN A 434 -7.15 -13.27 -22.47
CA ASN A 434 -6.31 -12.58 -21.48
C ASN A 434 -6.28 -11.05 -21.68
N GLN A 435 -7.03 -10.32 -20.84
CA GLN A 435 -7.04 -8.85 -20.82
C GLN A 435 -5.64 -8.24 -20.67
N LYS A 436 -4.74 -8.85 -19.90
CA LYS A 436 -3.38 -8.31 -19.71
C LYS A 436 -2.51 -8.45 -20.95
N GLU A 437 -2.75 -9.46 -21.79
CA GLU A 437 -2.06 -9.59 -23.08
C GLU A 437 -2.56 -8.55 -24.07
N SER A 438 -3.82 -8.16 -23.95
CA SER A 438 -4.44 -7.15 -24.82
C SER A 438 -3.85 -5.74 -24.63
N LEU A 439 -3.14 -5.48 -23.53
CA LEU A 439 -2.46 -4.20 -23.27
C LEU A 439 -1.42 -3.83 -24.33
N GLN A 440 -0.85 -4.82 -25.03
CA GLN A 440 0.13 -4.56 -26.09
C GLN A 440 -0.46 -3.83 -27.31
N TYR A 441 -1.78 -3.87 -27.47
CA TYR A 441 -2.48 -3.16 -28.54
C TYR A 441 -2.87 -1.73 -28.18
N LEU A 442 -2.62 -1.29 -26.94
CA LEU A 442 -2.74 0.10 -26.55
C LEU A 442 -1.40 0.80 -26.80
N SER A 443 -1.41 1.84 -27.62
CA SER A 443 -0.25 2.69 -27.88
C SER A 443 -0.37 4.01 -27.13
N VAL A 444 0.73 4.49 -26.55
CA VAL A 444 0.84 5.86 -26.04
C VAL A 444 2.00 6.52 -26.76
N GLY A 445 1.72 7.62 -27.45
CA GLY A 445 2.70 8.29 -28.29
C GLY A 445 2.44 9.78 -28.45
N GLU A 446 3.28 10.41 -29.27
CA GLU A 446 3.11 11.82 -29.63
C GLU A 446 1.81 12.04 -30.40
N ALA A 447 1.36 13.29 -30.42
CA ALA A 447 0.15 13.73 -31.11
C ALA A 447 0.30 13.75 -32.63
N THR A 448 0.45 12.58 -33.23
CA THR A 448 0.60 12.41 -34.69
C THR A 448 -0.51 11.53 -35.26
N VAL A 449 -0.89 11.81 -36.51
CA VAL A 449 -1.85 10.98 -37.25
C VAL A 449 -1.13 9.68 -37.60
N ASN A 450 -1.61 8.57 -37.04
CA ASN A 450 -1.05 7.25 -37.28
C ASN A 450 -2.12 6.35 -37.95
N PRO A 451 -1.91 5.90 -39.19
CA PRO A 451 -2.89 5.09 -39.93
C PRO A 451 -3.13 3.71 -39.31
N ASP A 452 -2.23 3.23 -38.45
CA ASP A 452 -2.32 1.93 -37.77
C ASP A 452 -3.18 1.97 -36.50
N ILE A 453 -3.69 3.15 -36.12
CA ILE A 453 -4.52 3.35 -34.94
C ILE A 453 -6.00 3.41 -35.36
N LEU A 454 -6.84 2.61 -34.70
CA LEU A 454 -8.28 2.54 -34.89
C LEU A 454 -8.99 3.76 -34.30
N CYS A 455 -8.60 4.17 -33.09
CA CYS A 455 -9.16 5.33 -32.41
C CYS A 455 -8.11 5.96 -31.50
N GLN A 456 -8.19 7.28 -31.31
CA GLN A 456 -7.26 8.04 -30.46
C GLN A 456 -8.01 8.83 -29.37
N LEU A 457 -7.41 8.89 -28.18
CA LEU A 457 -7.82 9.72 -27.06
C LEU A 457 -6.73 10.78 -26.79
N PRO A 458 -7.04 12.08 -26.93
CA PRO A 458 -6.10 13.14 -26.61
C PRO A 458 -5.88 13.24 -25.10
N VAL A 459 -4.61 13.41 -24.71
CA VAL A 459 -4.21 13.49 -23.31
C VAL A 459 -3.19 14.61 -23.11
N LYS A 460 -3.33 15.35 -22.01
CA LYS A 460 -2.36 16.36 -21.56
C LYS A 460 -1.70 15.92 -20.27
N ILE A 461 -0.38 15.95 -20.23
CA ILE A 461 0.43 15.72 -19.04
C ILE A 461 1.02 17.06 -18.61
N LYS A 462 0.65 17.54 -17.43
CA LYS A 462 1.19 18.76 -16.82
C LYS A 462 2.04 18.41 -15.59
N ILE A 463 3.22 19.02 -15.49
CA ILE A 463 4.14 18.84 -14.36
C ILE A 463 4.42 20.22 -13.74
N GLU A 464 4.27 20.32 -12.43
CA GLU A 464 4.37 21.59 -11.69
C GLU A 464 5.30 21.47 -10.48
N ASP A 465 6.11 22.51 -10.23
CA ASP A 465 6.95 22.67 -9.03
C ASP A 465 6.27 23.61 -8.02
N ILE A 466 5.51 23.04 -7.10
CA ILE A 466 4.76 23.76 -6.06
C ILE A 466 5.63 23.95 -4.83
N ARG A 467 5.64 25.17 -4.30
CA ARG A 467 6.41 25.55 -3.11
C ARG A 467 5.51 25.96 -1.96
N TYR A 468 5.84 25.47 -0.77
CA TYR A 468 5.16 25.84 0.47
C TYR A 468 6.12 26.55 1.42
N ALA A 469 5.59 27.57 2.10
CA ALA A 469 6.26 28.30 3.17
C ALA A 469 5.46 28.20 4.48
N GLU A 470 6.19 28.27 5.60
CA GLU A 470 5.61 28.38 6.93
C GLU A 470 4.93 29.75 7.11
N THR A 471 3.74 29.74 7.70
CA THR A 471 3.01 30.96 8.08
C THR A 471 3.27 31.32 9.55
N SER A 472 2.79 32.49 9.97
CA SER A 472 2.76 32.89 11.39
C SER A 472 1.67 32.18 12.20
N ASP A 473 0.75 31.46 11.55
CA ASP A 473 -0.30 30.69 12.21
C ASP A 473 0.29 29.43 12.85
N ARG A 474 0.48 29.52 14.17
CA ARG A 474 1.06 28.49 15.04
C ARG A 474 0.17 28.31 16.25
N GLN A 475 -0.09 27.05 16.56
CA GLN A 475 -0.90 26.63 17.67
C GLN A 475 -0.10 25.71 18.59
N SER A 476 -0.30 25.87 19.90
CA SER A 476 0.34 25.10 20.96
C SER A 476 -0.71 24.40 21.83
N PHE A 477 -0.36 23.23 22.34
CA PHE A 477 -1.19 22.47 23.26
C PHE A 477 -0.34 21.50 24.09
N SER A 478 -0.95 20.95 25.13
CA SER A 478 -0.35 19.95 26.00
C SER A 478 -1.06 18.59 25.88
N MET A 479 -0.39 17.54 26.33
CA MET A 479 -0.91 16.18 26.36
C MET A 479 -0.47 15.47 27.64
N SER A 480 -1.37 14.70 28.22
CA SER A 480 -1.14 13.83 29.37
C SER A 480 -1.75 12.46 29.12
N TYR A 481 -1.28 11.46 29.86
CA TYR A 481 -1.90 10.13 29.87
C TYR A 481 -3.03 10.09 30.89
N ASP A 482 -4.10 9.39 30.57
CA ASP A 482 -5.09 8.98 31.56
C ASP A 482 -4.85 7.50 31.92
N LEU A 483 -4.34 7.27 33.13
CA LEU A 483 -3.90 5.96 33.61
C LEU A 483 -4.69 5.53 34.86
N ASP A 484 -5.70 6.30 35.25
CA ASP A 484 -6.41 6.09 36.50
C ASP A 484 -7.13 4.73 36.46
N ASN A 485 -6.96 3.95 37.53
CA ASN A 485 -7.53 2.61 37.69
C ASN A 485 -7.06 1.55 36.67
N LEU A 486 -6.05 1.86 35.84
CA LEU A 486 -5.52 0.91 34.87
C LEU A 486 -4.69 -0.18 35.59
N GLN A 487 -4.90 -1.43 35.20
CA GLN A 487 -4.13 -2.57 35.70
C GLN A 487 -3.42 -3.28 34.55
N SER A 488 -2.40 -4.07 34.86
CA SER A 488 -1.61 -4.78 33.84
C SER A 488 -1.01 -6.08 34.35
N PHE A 489 -0.94 -7.05 33.43
CA PHE A 489 -0.01 -8.18 33.50
C PHE A 489 0.72 -8.29 32.15
N PRO A 490 2.06 -8.21 32.12
CA PRO A 490 2.79 -8.35 30.86
C PRO A 490 2.83 -9.80 30.36
N VAL A 491 2.70 -9.97 29.05
CA VAL A 491 2.91 -11.26 28.37
C VAL A 491 4.27 -11.25 27.70
N LEU A 492 5.12 -12.25 28.01
CA LEU A 492 6.46 -12.37 27.44
C LEU A 492 6.59 -13.64 26.57
N LEU A 493 6.86 -13.43 25.29
CA LEU A 493 7.24 -14.45 24.32
C LEU A 493 8.77 -14.57 24.30
N THR A 494 9.30 -15.65 24.87
CA THR A 494 10.75 -15.85 25.00
C THR A 494 11.22 -17.20 24.44
N PRO A 495 12.32 -17.24 23.67
CA PRO A 495 12.89 -18.48 23.18
C PRO A 495 13.52 -19.32 24.29
N LYS A 496 13.32 -20.64 24.30
CA LYS A 496 13.91 -21.54 25.31
C LYS A 496 15.43 -21.48 25.36
N LYS A 497 16.09 -21.46 24.19
CA LYS A 497 17.56 -21.39 24.05
C LYS A 497 18.14 -20.06 24.57
N CYS A 498 17.35 -19.00 24.59
CA CYS A 498 17.81 -17.70 25.05
C CYS A 498 18.01 -17.65 26.57
N LEU A 499 17.31 -18.47 27.36
CA LEU A 499 17.47 -18.46 28.82
C LEU A 499 18.84 -18.99 29.30
N THR A 500 19.57 -19.69 28.44
CA THR A 500 20.95 -20.14 28.71
C THR A 500 22.02 -19.13 28.28
N ASP A 501 21.63 -18.08 27.54
CA ASP A 501 22.52 -16.99 27.14
C ASP A 501 22.58 -15.90 28.24
N GLY A 502 23.78 -15.46 28.61
CA GLY A 502 23.97 -14.51 29.72
C GLY A 502 23.31 -13.14 29.51
N VAL A 503 23.21 -12.66 28.26
CA VAL A 503 22.57 -11.38 27.94
C VAL A 503 21.05 -11.49 28.11
N TYR A 504 20.46 -12.51 27.51
CA TYR A 504 19.02 -12.77 27.62
C TYR A 504 18.59 -13.09 29.03
N LYS A 505 19.39 -13.88 29.77
CA LYS A 505 19.13 -14.18 31.18
C LYS A 505 19.09 -12.91 32.03
N LYS A 506 20.06 -12.01 31.87
CA LYS A 506 20.09 -10.72 32.60
C LYS A 506 18.85 -9.86 32.31
N HIS A 507 18.43 -9.78 31.06
CA HIS A 507 17.23 -9.01 30.70
C HIS A 507 15.94 -9.67 31.16
N TYR A 508 15.88 -10.99 31.13
CA TYR A 508 14.79 -11.75 31.71
C TYR A 508 14.68 -11.51 33.22
N GLU A 509 15.79 -11.58 33.97
CA GLU A 509 15.86 -11.26 35.41
C GLU A 509 15.38 -9.83 35.71
N THR A 510 15.69 -8.86 34.83
CA THR A 510 15.19 -7.48 34.94
C THR A 510 13.66 -7.42 34.87
N LEU A 511 13.05 -8.20 33.96
CA LEU A 511 11.59 -8.28 33.80
C LEU A 511 10.90 -9.09 34.90
N GLN A 512 11.61 -9.98 35.62
CA GLN A 512 11.02 -10.77 36.71
C GLN A 512 10.53 -9.92 37.89
N SER A 513 10.95 -8.65 37.98
CA SER A 513 10.34 -7.67 38.88
C SER A 513 8.85 -7.43 38.57
N ARG A 514 8.40 -7.80 37.37
CA ARG A 514 6.99 -7.78 36.94
C ARG A 514 6.36 -9.16 37.10
N LYS A 515 5.06 -9.21 37.36
CA LYS A 515 4.24 -10.42 37.31
C LYS A 515 3.97 -10.81 35.85
N LEU A 516 4.85 -11.63 35.28
CA LEU A 516 4.82 -12.01 33.86
C LEU A 516 3.98 -13.25 33.58
N VAL A 517 3.26 -13.25 32.47
CA VAL A 517 2.73 -14.46 31.81
C VAL A 517 3.71 -14.88 30.72
N LEU A 518 4.33 -16.05 30.87
CA LEU A 518 5.44 -16.49 30.04
C LEU A 518 5.05 -17.56 29.02
N PHE A 519 5.42 -17.34 27.77
CA PHE A 519 5.33 -18.32 26.70
C PHE A 519 6.71 -18.66 26.17
N HIS A 520 7.08 -19.92 26.31
CA HIS A 520 8.36 -20.44 25.83
C HIS A 520 8.28 -20.98 24.41
N ILE A 521 9.17 -20.50 23.55
CA ILE A 521 9.22 -20.88 22.14
C ILE A 521 10.42 -21.78 21.88
N ASP A 522 10.20 -22.95 21.31
CA ASP A 522 11.26 -23.91 20.98
C ASP A 522 11.83 -23.63 19.59
N THR A 523 12.91 -22.85 19.54
CA THR A 523 13.56 -22.43 18.29
C THR A 523 14.23 -23.59 17.56
N VAL A 524 14.91 -24.47 18.30
CA VAL A 524 15.70 -25.58 17.73
C VAL A 524 14.81 -26.59 17.02
N LYS A 525 13.63 -26.88 17.58
CA LYS A 525 12.66 -27.74 16.90
C LYS A 525 12.06 -27.06 15.68
N ASN A 526 11.73 -25.76 15.77
CA ASN A 526 11.10 -25.01 14.69
C ASN A 526 11.97 -24.90 13.43
N GLU A 527 13.28 -24.76 13.56
CA GLU A 527 14.22 -24.69 12.43
C GLU A 527 14.27 -26.00 11.61
N LYS A 528 13.83 -27.12 12.17
CA LYS A 528 13.88 -28.45 11.54
C LYS A 528 12.54 -28.92 10.99
N LEU A 529 11.48 -28.12 11.12
CA LEU A 529 10.14 -28.51 10.68
C LEU A 529 10.01 -28.36 9.17
N ASP A 530 9.40 -29.35 8.53
CA ASP A 530 8.89 -29.19 7.16
C ASP A 530 7.68 -28.23 7.12
N ASP A 531 7.24 -27.83 5.93
CA ASP A 531 6.12 -26.88 5.75
C ASP A 531 4.83 -27.32 6.48
N ARG A 532 4.55 -28.63 6.50
CA ARG A 532 3.34 -29.18 7.12
C ARG A 532 3.45 -29.13 8.64
N GLN A 533 4.57 -29.58 9.19
CA GLN A 533 4.85 -29.55 10.61
C GLN A 533 4.90 -28.12 11.13
N ALA A 534 5.52 -27.20 10.38
CA ALA A 534 5.58 -25.78 10.70
C ALA A 534 4.17 -25.17 10.72
N PHE A 535 3.32 -25.48 9.74
CA PHE A 535 1.92 -25.06 9.77
C PHE A 535 1.20 -25.57 11.02
N LEU A 536 1.26 -26.86 11.31
CA LEU A 536 0.56 -27.46 12.46
C LEU A 536 1.02 -26.84 13.78
N TYR A 537 2.33 -26.59 13.93
CA TYR A 537 2.87 -25.89 15.09
C TYR A 537 2.31 -24.47 15.20
N ARG A 538 2.41 -23.68 14.13
CA ARG A 538 1.96 -22.27 14.10
C ARG A 538 0.46 -22.15 14.33
N PHE A 539 -0.33 -22.99 13.67
CA PHE A 539 -1.78 -23.09 13.84
C PHE A 539 -2.14 -23.38 15.30
N THR A 540 -1.57 -24.44 15.87
CA THR A 540 -1.86 -24.87 17.25
C THR A 540 -1.41 -23.82 18.26
N PHE A 541 -0.20 -23.29 18.11
CA PHE A 541 0.35 -22.28 19.01
C PHE A 541 -0.48 -21.00 18.97
N THR A 542 -0.91 -20.57 17.78
CA THR A 542 -1.75 -19.37 17.60
C THR A 542 -3.08 -19.51 18.33
N LEU A 543 -3.75 -20.66 18.18
CA LEU A 543 -5.02 -20.94 18.86
C LEU A 543 -4.85 -20.97 20.38
N LEU A 544 -3.89 -21.74 20.88
CA LEU A 544 -3.68 -21.90 22.33
C LEU A 544 -3.22 -20.59 22.98
N PHE A 545 -2.33 -19.83 22.33
CA PHE A 545 -1.88 -18.54 22.85
C PHE A 545 -3.05 -17.57 22.99
N TYR A 546 -3.90 -17.45 21.97
CA TYR A 546 -5.09 -16.59 22.04
C TYR A 546 -6.03 -17.03 23.16
N ILE A 547 -6.42 -18.32 23.21
CA ILE A 547 -7.35 -18.82 24.22
C ILE A 547 -6.80 -18.61 25.63
N VAL A 548 -5.52 -18.90 25.88
CA VAL A 548 -4.92 -18.73 27.22
C VAL A 548 -4.94 -17.27 27.63
N VAL A 549 -4.46 -16.34 26.79
CA VAL A 549 -4.41 -14.92 27.16
C VAL A 549 -5.81 -14.34 27.33
N GLN A 550 -6.74 -14.72 26.45
CA GLN A 550 -8.15 -14.31 26.52
C GLN A 550 -8.82 -14.83 27.80
N GLN A 551 -8.62 -16.12 28.13
CA GLN A 551 -9.13 -16.69 29.37
C GLN A 551 -8.62 -15.94 30.58
N LEU A 552 -7.30 -15.75 30.68
CA LEU A 552 -6.68 -15.05 31.80
C LEU A 552 -7.29 -13.65 31.99
N ALA A 553 -7.55 -12.93 30.90
CA ALA A 553 -8.19 -11.62 30.96
C ALA A 553 -9.67 -11.69 31.36
N SER A 554 -10.43 -12.65 30.82
CA SER A 554 -11.87 -12.80 31.04
C SER A 554 -12.27 -13.15 32.48
N TYR A 555 -11.37 -13.77 33.25
CA TYR A 555 -11.57 -14.10 34.66
C TYR A 555 -11.27 -12.96 35.62
N LEU A 556 -10.77 -11.81 35.12
CA LEU A 556 -10.42 -10.67 35.94
C LEU A 556 -11.61 -9.70 36.07
N PRO A 557 -11.77 -9.06 37.24
CA PRO A 557 -12.78 -8.01 37.40
C PRO A 557 -12.44 -6.81 36.51
N ASN A 558 -13.45 -6.22 35.87
CA ASN A 558 -13.33 -5.01 35.04
C ASN A 558 -12.27 -5.11 33.91
N PRO A 559 -12.43 -6.03 32.94
CA PRO A 559 -11.47 -6.22 31.85
C PRO A 559 -11.24 -4.96 30.99
N GLU A 560 -12.17 -4.00 31.01
CA GLU A 560 -12.05 -2.70 30.32
C GLU A 560 -10.94 -1.81 30.91
N ASN A 561 -10.52 -2.06 32.17
CA ASN A 561 -9.43 -1.34 32.85
C ASN A 561 -8.08 -2.07 32.73
N LEU A 562 -7.97 -3.06 31.85
CA LEU A 562 -6.75 -3.85 31.69
C LEU A 562 -5.95 -3.38 30.49
N PHE A 563 -4.65 -3.17 30.69
CA PHE A 563 -3.67 -3.06 29.61
C PHE A 563 -2.71 -4.25 29.61
N ILE A 564 -2.68 -4.99 28.50
CA ILE A 564 -1.79 -6.15 28.30
C ILE A 564 -0.64 -5.77 27.33
N PRO A 565 0.58 -5.52 27.83
CA PRO A 565 1.76 -5.39 26.98
C PRO A 565 2.25 -6.78 26.54
N ILE A 566 2.24 -7.04 25.23
CA ILE A 566 2.79 -8.27 24.63
C ILE A 566 4.22 -7.99 24.16
N VAL A 567 5.19 -8.61 24.82
CA VAL A 567 6.62 -8.36 24.61
C VAL A 567 7.28 -9.57 24.00
N ARG A 568 8.12 -9.35 22.98
CA ARG A 568 9.01 -10.38 22.43
C ARG A 568 10.46 -9.89 22.42
N PHE A 569 11.40 -10.81 22.60
CA PHE A 569 12.80 -10.56 22.32
C PHE A 569 13.14 -11.03 20.91
N HIS A 570 13.95 -10.25 20.20
CA HIS A 570 14.40 -10.64 18.85
C HIS A 570 15.30 -11.86 18.95
N LEU A 571 15.19 -12.76 17.97
CA LEU A 571 16.01 -13.96 17.89
C LEU A 571 17.34 -13.69 17.18
N THR A 572 17.29 -12.82 16.18
CA THR A 572 18.41 -12.40 15.35
C THR A 572 18.41 -10.88 15.18
N ASN A 573 19.41 -10.32 14.49
CA ASN A 573 19.37 -8.90 14.15
C ASN A 573 18.24 -8.63 13.12
N LYS A 574 17.66 -7.42 13.13
CA LYS A 574 16.53 -7.05 12.24
C LYS A 574 16.79 -7.24 10.74
N ASN A 575 18.05 -7.39 10.32
CA ASN A 575 18.44 -7.52 8.91
C ASN A 575 18.44 -8.99 8.43
N ASN A 576 18.20 -9.95 9.33
CA ASN A 576 18.21 -11.39 9.03
C ASN A 576 17.13 -12.11 9.87
N SER A 577 15.85 -11.72 9.71
CA SER A 577 14.74 -12.29 10.48
C SER A 577 14.46 -13.74 10.08
N SER A 578 14.42 -14.64 11.06
CA SER A 578 14.02 -16.03 10.82
C SER A 578 12.50 -16.13 10.54
N PRO A 579 12.02 -17.16 9.81
CA PRO A 579 10.58 -17.40 9.61
C PRO A 579 9.79 -17.55 10.93
N LEU A 580 10.45 -18.02 11.99
CA LEU A 580 9.87 -18.09 13.33
C LEU A 580 9.70 -16.70 13.95
N GLU A 581 10.67 -15.81 13.79
CA GLU A 581 10.58 -14.44 14.29
C GLU A 581 9.46 -13.66 13.59
N GLU A 582 9.31 -13.83 12.28
CA GLU A 582 8.18 -13.30 11.53
C GLU A 582 6.85 -13.84 12.06
N PHE A 583 6.75 -15.16 12.31
CA PHE A 583 5.56 -15.77 12.90
C PHE A 583 5.21 -15.18 14.29
N ILE A 584 6.19 -14.95 15.16
CA ILE A 584 5.94 -14.42 16.52
C ILE A 584 5.44 -12.97 16.44
N LEU A 585 6.03 -12.16 15.56
CA LEU A 585 5.54 -10.81 15.28
C LEU A 585 4.08 -10.86 14.82
N ASN A 586 3.81 -11.70 13.81
CA ASN A 586 2.50 -11.93 13.22
C ASN A 586 1.44 -12.34 14.25
N LEU A 587 1.78 -13.28 15.13
CA LEU A 587 0.95 -13.72 16.25
C LEU A 587 0.63 -12.57 17.20
N SER A 588 1.65 -11.81 17.61
CA SER A 588 1.51 -10.71 18.59
C SER A 588 0.58 -9.62 18.07
N VAL A 589 0.69 -9.28 16.78
CA VAL A 589 -0.19 -8.30 16.11
C VAL A 589 -1.64 -8.82 16.08
N THR A 590 -1.83 -10.07 15.65
CA THR A 590 -3.15 -10.68 15.50
C THR A 590 -3.90 -10.78 16.83
N VAL A 591 -3.20 -11.25 17.88
CA VAL A 591 -3.81 -11.43 19.21
C VAL A 591 -4.07 -10.09 19.88
N SER A 592 -3.15 -9.12 19.76
CA SER A 592 -3.40 -7.76 20.20
C SER A 592 -4.67 -7.19 19.55
N HIS A 593 -4.85 -7.36 18.24
CA HIS A 593 -6.08 -6.94 17.56
C HIS A 593 -7.34 -7.59 18.15
N LEU A 594 -7.34 -8.90 18.41
CA LEU A 594 -8.52 -9.59 18.95
C LEU A 594 -8.84 -9.22 20.41
N LEU A 595 -7.82 -9.01 21.24
CA LEU A 595 -8.03 -8.57 22.63
C LEU A 595 -8.71 -7.19 22.69
N ASN A 596 -8.32 -6.25 21.81
CA ASN A 596 -8.96 -4.94 21.74
C ASN A 596 -10.41 -5.02 21.23
N GLU A 597 -10.78 -6.09 20.52
CA GLU A 597 -12.16 -6.32 20.09
C GLU A 597 -13.04 -6.85 21.25
N GLU A 598 -12.42 -7.43 22.26
CA GLU A 598 -13.01 -7.80 23.55
C GLU A 598 -12.92 -6.67 24.59
N LYS A 599 -12.66 -5.42 24.15
CA LYS A 599 -12.50 -4.24 25.01
C LYS A 599 -11.35 -4.33 26.02
N ILE A 600 -10.37 -5.21 25.76
CA ILE A 600 -9.13 -5.30 26.55
C ILE A 600 -8.04 -4.52 25.83
N LEU A 601 -7.50 -3.46 26.45
CA LEU A 601 -6.44 -2.69 25.83
C LEU A 601 -5.19 -3.56 25.71
N ALA A 602 -4.71 -3.75 24.49
CA ALA A 602 -3.51 -4.55 24.25
C ALA A 602 -2.67 -3.93 23.14
N ASN A 603 -1.35 -4.02 23.29
CA ASN A 603 -0.41 -3.68 22.25
C ASN A 603 0.84 -4.54 22.34
N PHE A 604 1.65 -4.56 21.29
CA PHE A 604 2.82 -5.42 21.22
C PHE A 604 4.10 -4.66 20.87
N GLN A 605 5.25 -5.19 21.29
CA GLN A 605 6.55 -4.71 20.82
C GLN A 605 7.65 -5.78 20.87
N GLY A 606 8.55 -5.71 19.88
CA GLY A 606 9.81 -6.47 19.88
C GLY A 606 11.01 -5.64 20.31
N PHE A 607 11.84 -6.20 21.21
CA PHE A 607 13.09 -5.57 21.65
C PHE A 607 14.31 -6.37 21.18
N ASP A 608 15.23 -5.67 20.52
CA ASP A 608 16.56 -6.16 20.19
C ASP A 608 17.47 -5.96 21.41
N ILE A 609 17.52 -6.97 22.28
CA ILE A 609 18.32 -6.93 23.50
C ILE A 609 19.81 -7.26 23.27
N THR A 610 20.18 -7.64 22.04
CA THR A 610 21.59 -7.87 21.67
C THR A 610 22.34 -6.57 21.45
N SER A 611 21.62 -5.49 21.11
CA SER A 611 22.16 -4.15 20.97
C SER A 611 21.83 -3.32 22.22
N ASN A 612 22.83 -2.83 22.96
CA ASN A 612 22.65 -1.91 24.11
C ASN A 612 22.22 -0.48 23.69
N ASN A 613 21.33 -0.38 22.70
CA ASN A 613 20.90 0.89 22.14
C ASN A 613 19.68 1.44 22.89
N ILE A 614 19.95 2.31 23.87
CA ILE A 614 18.91 2.96 24.69
C ILE A 614 17.86 3.72 23.87
N HIS A 615 18.23 4.27 22.69
CA HIS A 615 17.28 4.97 21.83
C HIS A 615 16.26 4.01 21.20
N LYS A 616 16.67 2.81 20.79
CA LYS A 616 15.75 1.78 20.28
C LYS A 616 14.79 1.32 21.36
N THR A 617 15.27 1.12 22.59
CA THR A 617 14.42 0.76 23.73
C THR A 617 13.38 1.85 24.02
N ARG A 618 13.80 3.12 24.07
CA ARG A 618 12.92 4.27 24.31
C ARG A 618 11.80 4.37 23.28
N ASN A 619 12.13 4.32 22.00
CA ASN A 619 11.14 4.35 20.93
C ASN A 619 10.25 3.09 20.95
N GLY A 620 10.84 1.94 21.27
CA GLY A 620 10.13 0.68 21.41
C GLY A 620 9.00 0.77 22.45
N LEU A 621 9.32 1.27 23.64
CA LEU A 621 8.35 1.49 24.72
C LEU A 621 7.31 2.56 24.36
N SER A 622 7.73 3.67 23.74
CA SER A 622 6.78 4.69 23.27
C SER A 622 5.75 4.11 22.29
N SER A 623 6.18 3.23 21.39
CA SER A 623 5.29 2.54 20.45
C SER A 623 4.38 1.52 21.16
N LEU A 624 4.90 0.77 22.15
CA LEU A 624 4.12 -0.15 22.99
C LEU A 624 2.98 0.57 23.72
N TYR A 625 3.25 1.76 24.28
CA TYR A 625 2.27 2.56 25.02
C TYR A 625 1.45 3.52 24.17
N SER A 626 1.59 3.49 22.84
CA SER A 626 0.92 4.42 21.93
C SER A 626 -0.61 4.33 21.95
N ARG A 627 -1.19 3.20 22.38
CA ARG A 627 -2.66 2.98 22.47
C ARG A 627 -3.28 3.40 23.79
N LEU A 628 -2.47 3.78 24.79
CA LEU A 628 -3.01 4.25 26.07
C LEU A 628 -3.82 5.55 25.88
N PRO A 629 -4.92 5.73 26.64
CA PRO A 629 -5.71 6.96 26.70
C PRO A 629 -4.86 8.22 26.85
N LYS A 630 -5.21 9.27 26.11
CA LYS A 630 -4.52 10.57 26.15
C LYS A 630 -5.50 11.73 26.20
N VAL A 631 -5.16 12.71 27.01
CA VAL A 631 -5.95 13.93 27.22
C VAL A 631 -5.14 15.14 26.78
N PHE A 632 -5.74 15.97 25.94
CA PHE A 632 -5.14 17.18 25.37
C PHE A 632 -5.80 18.44 25.94
N SER A 633 -4.99 19.47 26.14
CA SER A 633 -5.46 20.80 26.57
C SER A 633 -4.80 21.87 25.71
N PHE A 634 -5.60 22.81 25.20
CA PHE A 634 -5.12 23.94 24.41
C PHE A 634 -4.80 25.12 25.32
N ASP A 635 -3.81 25.91 24.91
CA ASP A 635 -3.39 27.10 25.67
C ASP A 635 -4.41 28.25 25.54
N LYS A 636 -5.11 28.31 24.39
CA LYS A 636 -6.16 29.30 24.13
C LYS A 636 -7.52 28.63 23.99
N LEU A 637 -8.53 29.22 24.63
CA LEU A 637 -9.89 28.68 24.62
C LEU A 637 -10.54 28.75 23.23
N GLU A 638 -10.26 29.80 22.47
CA GLU A 638 -10.73 30.02 21.08
C GLU A 638 -10.22 28.96 20.10
N GLU A 639 -9.12 28.30 20.45
CA GLU A 639 -8.44 27.27 19.69
C GLU A 639 -8.91 25.85 20.06
N THR A 640 -9.72 25.74 21.13
CA THR A 640 -10.24 24.48 21.66
C THR A 640 -11.45 24.03 20.84
N PRO A 641 -11.47 22.78 20.34
CA PRO A 641 -12.62 22.27 19.61
C PRO A 641 -13.91 22.28 20.44
N LYS A 642 -15.05 22.54 19.78
CA LYS A 642 -16.36 22.67 20.43
C LYS A 642 -17.23 21.42 20.33
N LEU A 643 -17.00 20.58 19.33
CA LEU A 643 -17.75 19.36 19.09
C LEU A 643 -17.66 18.40 20.29
N ASP A 644 -18.78 17.89 20.79
CA ASP A 644 -18.73 17.07 22.02
C ASP A 644 -18.15 15.68 21.80
N LYS A 645 -18.57 14.98 20.73
CA LYS A 645 -18.23 13.58 20.48
C LYS A 645 -18.05 13.31 18.98
N LEU A 646 -16.93 12.69 18.64
CA LEU A 646 -16.62 12.21 17.29
C LEU A 646 -15.97 10.82 17.35
N ALA A 647 -16.39 9.92 16.47
CA ALA A 647 -15.76 8.62 16.30
C ALA A 647 -14.97 8.57 15.00
N ILE A 648 -13.75 8.05 15.04
CA ILE A 648 -12.94 7.74 13.86
C ILE A 648 -12.98 6.23 13.66
N ILE A 649 -13.51 5.79 12.52
CA ILE A 649 -13.62 4.38 12.13
C ILE A 649 -12.69 4.15 10.95
N VAL A 650 -11.72 3.25 11.12
CA VAL A 650 -10.73 2.91 10.09
C VAL A 650 -10.99 1.48 9.62
N VAL A 651 -11.12 1.28 8.30
CA VAL A 651 -11.49 -0.02 7.73
C VAL A 651 -10.50 -0.53 6.68
N SER A 652 -10.36 -1.85 6.61
CA SER A 652 -9.57 -2.57 5.61
C SER A 652 -10.10 -4.00 5.46
N SER A 653 -9.63 -4.71 4.44
CA SER A 653 -9.92 -6.14 4.27
C SER A 653 -8.75 -6.94 3.72
N ARG A 654 -8.80 -8.25 3.94
CA ARG A 654 -7.87 -9.21 3.37
C ARG A 654 -8.59 -10.49 2.95
N GLU A 655 -8.28 -10.96 1.75
CA GLU A 655 -8.76 -12.26 1.26
C GLU A 655 -8.36 -13.40 2.20
N THR A 656 -9.28 -14.34 2.45
CA THR A 656 -9.10 -15.52 3.31
C THR A 656 -9.16 -16.82 2.51
N ASP A 657 -10.07 -16.86 1.54
CA ASP A 657 -10.29 -18.00 0.66
C ASP A 657 -10.44 -17.48 -0.77
N ALA A 658 -9.40 -17.69 -1.57
CA ALA A 658 -9.29 -17.12 -2.91
C ALA A 658 -8.61 -18.10 -3.87
N GLN A 659 -9.20 -18.25 -5.06
CA GLN A 659 -8.61 -18.99 -6.18
C GLN A 659 -8.30 -18.05 -7.35
N TYR A 660 -7.26 -18.38 -8.12
CA TYR A 660 -6.81 -17.50 -9.21
C TYR A 660 -7.77 -17.39 -10.41
N GLN A 661 -8.68 -18.36 -10.60
CA GLN A 661 -9.51 -18.50 -11.81
C GLN A 661 -11.02 -18.57 -11.54
N THR A 662 -11.46 -18.35 -10.30
CA THR A 662 -12.89 -18.33 -9.96
C THR A 662 -13.41 -16.91 -9.93
N ASP A 663 -14.73 -16.77 -10.02
CA ASP A 663 -15.39 -15.51 -9.76
C ASP A 663 -14.95 -14.93 -8.41
N LYS A 664 -14.48 -13.68 -8.44
CA LYS A 664 -14.01 -12.96 -7.26
C LYS A 664 -15.15 -12.65 -6.29
N SER A 665 -16.40 -12.60 -6.76
CA SER A 665 -17.58 -12.37 -5.92
C SER A 665 -17.72 -13.45 -4.84
N GLN A 666 -17.31 -14.69 -5.15
CA GLN A 666 -17.36 -15.85 -4.27
C GLN A 666 -16.15 -15.97 -3.33
N HIS A 667 -15.18 -15.05 -3.41
CA HIS A 667 -14.04 -15.07 -2.50
C HIS A 667 -14.47 -14.59 -1.12
N LEU A 668 -14.02 -15.28 -0.07
CA LEU A 668 -14.17 -14.81 1.29
C LEU A 668 -13.05 -13.85 1.65
N SER A 669 -13.40 -12.80 2.37
CA SER A 669 -12.46 -11.82 2.90
C SER A 669 -12.79 -11.50 4.35
N ASN A 670 -11.74 -11.37 5.16
CA ASN A 670 -11.85 -10.86 6.50
C ASN A 670 -11.79 -9.33 6.44
N LEU A 671 -12.87 -8.70 6.87
CA LEU A 671 -12.98 -7.28 7.15
C LEU A 671 -12.36 -7.03 8.53
N MET A 672 -11.55 -5.99 8.66
CA MET A 672 -10.94 -5.61 9.93
C MET A 672 -10.86 -4.08 10.08
N GLY A 673 -10.88 -3.61 11.31
CA GLY A 673 -10.78 -2.18 11.57
C GLY A 673 -10.56 -1.79 13.03
N GLU A 674 -10.49 -0.48 13.24
CA GLU A 674 -10.28 0.15 14.54
C GLU A 674 -11.27 1.31 14.73
N VAL A 675 -11.76 1.45 15.95
CA VAL A 675 -12.61 2.55 16.40
C VAL A 675 -11.85 3.37 17.43
N VAL A 676 -11.71 4.66 17.15
CA VAL A 676 -11.11 5.64 18.06
C VAL A 676 -12.19 6.64 18.45
N SER A 677 -12.36 6.84 19.75
CA SER A 677 -13.27 7.85 20.28
C SER A 677 -12.50 9.14 20.55
N VAL A 678 -13.11 10.26 20.16
CA VAL A 678 -12.70 11.60 20.54
C VAL A 678 -13.84 12.26 21.29
N THR A 679 -13.59 12.66 22.53
CA THR A 679 -14.62 13.20 23.43
C THR A 679 -14.11 14.47 24.08
N ARG A 680 -14.92 15.52 24.07
CA ARG A 680 -14.70 16.73 24.85
C ARG A 680 -15.23 16.50 26.27
N ARG A 681 -14.37 16.65 27.27
CA ARG A 681 -14.72 16.59 28.69
C ARG A 681 -15.44 17.87 29.13
N GLU A 682 -16.09 17.82 30.28
CA GLU A 682 -16.77 18.99 30.88
C GLU A 682 -15.81 20.16 31.12
N ASP A 683 -14.54 19.86 31.41
CA ASP A 683 -13.45 20.84 31.59
C ASP A 683 -12.81 21.33 30.27
N ALA A 684 -13.47 21.07 29.14
CA ALA A 684 -13.03 21.40 27.79
C ALA A 684 -11.77 20.66 27.29
N ARG A 685 -11.19 19.74 28.07
CA ARG A 685 -10.07 18.91 27.59
C ARG A 685 -10.58 17.87 26.59
N ILE A 686 -9.73 17.53 25.63
CA ILE A 686 -10.06 16.55 24.57
C ILE A 686 -9.41 15.21 24.90
N GLU A 687 -10.23 14.19 25.07
CA GLU A 687 -9.80 12.82 25.32
C GLU A 687 -9.83 11.99 24.04
N ILE A 688 -8.74 11.25 23.79
CA ILE A 688 -8.61 10.33 22.66
C ILE A 688 -8.30 8.93 23.18
N ASN A 689 -9.23 8.00 22.91
CA ASN A 689 -9.12 6.61 23.34
C ASN A 689 -9.26 5.65 22.17
N CYS A 690 -8.46 4.58 22.18
CA CYS A 690 -8.65 3.43 21.29
C CYS A 690 -9.77 2.56 21.88
N LEU A 691 -11.02 2.82 21.47
CA LEU A 691 -12.20 2.21 22.11
C LEU A 691 -12.30 0.71 21.84
N SER A 692 -12.14 0.28 20.59
CA SER A 692 -12.09 -1.14 20.24
C SER A 692 -11.54 -1.35 18.83
N THR A 693 -11.22 -2.60 18.53
CA THR A 693 -11.04 -3.09 17.15
C THR A 693 -12.23 -3.96 16.75
N PHE A 694 -12.31 -4.33 15.48
CA PHE A 694 -13.30 -5.28 15.00
C PHE A 694 -12.74 -6.14 13.87
N SER A 695 -13.28 -7.35 13.73
CA SER A 695 -12.96 -8.25 12.62
C SER A 695 -14.08 -9.25 12.37
N ASP A 696 -14.41 -9.48 11.09
CA ASP A 696 -15.43 -10.44 10.67
C ASP A 696 -15.22 -10.87 9.21
N SER A 697 -15.73 -12.03 8.82
CA SER A 697 -15.52 -12.63 7.49
C SER A 697 -16.80 -12.57 6.66
N TYR A 698 -16.68 -12.10 5.42
CA TYR A 698 -17.80 -11.90 4.50
C TYR A 698 -17.45 -12.40 3.10
N LEU A 699 -18.47 -12.70 2.30
CA LEU A 699 -18.29 -12.77 0.86
C LEU A 699 -17.91 -11.40 0.32
N ARG A 700 -17.12 -11.37 -0.76
CA ARG A 700 -16.65 -10.12 -1.35
C ARG A 700 -17.79 -9.21 -1.84
N SER A 701 -18.92 -9.77 -2.25
CA SER A 701 -20.11 -8.99 -2.59
C SER A 701 -20.75 -8.31 -1.38
N GLU A 702 -20.72 -8.95 -0.22
CA GLU A 702 -21.39 -8.48 1.01
C GLU A 702 -20.58 -7.42 1.75
N ILE A 703 -19.24 -7.52 1.71
CA ILE A 703 -18.32 -6.66 2.47
C ILE A 703 -18.46 -5.16 2.10
N PHE A 704 -18.86 -4.86 0.86
CA PHE A 704 -19.05 -3.51 0.33
C PHE A 704 -20.52 -3.11 0.21
N ASP A 705 -21.42 -3.94 0.72
CA ASP A 705 -22.86 -3.66 0.74
C ASP A 705 -23.37 -3.57 2.18
N ASN A 706 -23.26 -4.65 2.97
CA ASN A 706 -23.86 -4.74 4.31
C ASN A 706 -23.00 -5.51 5.34
N PRO A 707 -21.79 -5.05 5.67
CA PRO A 707 -20.98 -5.64 6.73
C PRO A 707 -21.60 -5.35 8.11
N LEU A 708 -22.18 -6.37 8.73
CA LEU A 708 -22.89 -6.26 10.02
C LEU A 708 -22.00 -5.69 11.12
N VAL A 709 -20.73 -6.12 11.17
CA VAL A 709 -19.78 -5.70 12.22
C VAL A 709 -19.56 -4.18 12.25
N ILE A 710 -19.57 -3.49 11.10
CA ILE A 710 -19.43 -2.03 11.05
C ILE A 710 -20.72 -1.36 11.53
N ARG A 711 -21.88 -1.86 11.04
CA ARG A 711 -23.19 -1.32 11.40
C ARG A 711 -23.46 -1.45 12.90
N ASP A 712 -23.11 -2.58 13.48
CA ASP A 712 -23.29 -2.85 14.90
C ASP A 712 -22.39 -1.92 15.75
N LYS A 713 -21.16 -1.64 15.29
CA LYS A 713 -20.25 -0.67 15.93
C LYS A 713 -20.77 0.77 15.87
N ILE A 714 -21.31 1.20 14.72
CA ILE A 714 -21.94 2.52 14.60
C ILE A 714 -23.16 2.62 15.52
N THR A 715 -23.96 1.57 15.61
CA THR A 715 -25.15 1.53 16.48
C THR A 715 -24.75 1.58 17.97
N GLU A 716 -23.71 0.84 18.37
CA GLU A 716 -23.14 0.90 19.73
C GLU A 716 -22.69 2.34 20.08
N LEU A 717 -21.93 2.99 19.20
CA LEU A 717 -21.47 4.36 19.41
C LEU A 717 -22.62 5.37 19.39
N TYR A 718 -23.61 5.17 18.51
CA TYR A 718 -24.81 6.01 18.46
C TYR A 718 -25.56 6.02 19.80
N GLN A 719 -25.72 4.85 20.41
CA GLN A 719 -26.30 4.69 21.75
C GLN A 719 -25.46 5.36 22.84
N GLN A 720 -24.14 5.45 22.67
CA GLN A 720 -23.23 6.19 23.55
C GLN A 720 -23.22 7.71 23.30
N GLY A 721 -24.08 8.22 22.41
CA GLY A 721 -24.24 9.64 22.13
C GLY A 721 -23.35 10.19 21.03
N TYR A 722 -22.62 9.34 20.28
CA TYR A 722 -21.87 9.79 19.10
C TYR A 722 -22.83 10.10 17.96
N ARG A 723 -22.60 11.22 17.27
CA ARG A 723 -23.35 11.62 16.07
C ARG A 723 -22.46 11.86 14.86
N HIS A 724 -21.19 12.21 15.08
CA HIS A 724 -20.22 12.48 14.02
C HIS A 724 -19.27 11.29 13.85
N PHE A 725 -19.17 10.78 12.61
CA PHE A 725 -18.38 9.60 12.27
C PHE A 725 -17.43 9.92 11.12
N VAL A 726 -16.14 9.99 11.41
CA VAL A 726 -15.09 10.04 10.39
C VAL A 726 -14.79 8.62 9.95
N TYR A 727 -15.13 8.30 8.70
CA TYR A 727 -15.02 6.95 8.16
C TYR A 727 -13.89 6.88 7.14
N ILE A 728 -12.81 6.16 7.48
CA ILE A 728 -11.53 6.18 6.77
C ILE A 728 -11.25 4.83 6.12
N ALA A 729 -10.94 4.87 4.83
CA ALA A 729 -10.38 3.73 4.10
C ALA A 729 -9.18 4.16 3.26
N LYS A 730 -8.40 3.18 2.78
CA LYS A 730 -7.36 3.45 1.78
C LYS A 730 -8.02 3.89 0.47
N ALA A 731 -7.46 4.91 -0.19
CA ALA A 731 -7.88 5.29 -1.53
C ALA A 731 -7.89 4.06 -2.46
N PRO A 732 -9.00 3.76 -3.16
CA PRO A 732 -8.96 2.77 -4.21
C PRO A 732 -8.01 3.27 -5.27
N TYR A 733 -7.08 2.43 -5.70
CA TYR A 733 -6.26 2.72 -6.88
C TYR A 733 -7.18 2.61 -8.10
N THR A 734 -8.07 3.57 -8.31
CA THR A 734 -8.90 3.62 -9.53
C THR A 734 -7.95 3.95 -10.67
N SER A 735 -7.61 2.92 -11.44
CA SER A 735 -6.95 3.06 -12.72
C SER A 735 -7.94 3.40 -13.84
N SER A 736 -9.22 3.55 -13.50
CA SER A 736 -10.30 3.68 -14.45
C SER A 736 -10.59 5.11 -14.91
N LEU A 737 -10.91 5.27 -16.20
CA LEU A 737 -11.42 6.50 -16.81
C LEU A 737 -12.94 6.68 -16.64
N ASN A 738 -13.62 5.70 -16.02
CA ASN A 738 -15.08 5.46 -15.97
C ASN A 738 -15.81 5.73 -17.30
N MET A 739 -15.21 5.32 -18.42
CA MET A 739 -15.91 5.22 -19.71
C MET A 739 -17.06 4.20 -19.66
N THR A 740 -17.01 3.29 -18.67
CA THR A 740 -18.04 2.32 -18.34
C THR A 740 -18.61 2.64 -16.95
N VAL A 741 -19.93 2.79 -16.87
CA VAL A 741 -20.64 3.19 -15.64
C VAL A 741 -20.81 1.98 -14.73
N GLU A 742 -19.81 1.69 -13.88
CA GLU A 742 -19.92 0.68 -12.83
C GLU A 742 -19.82 1.33 -11.45
N GLU A 743 -20.89 1.22 -10.65
CA GLU A 743 -20.98 1.79 -9.29
C GLU A 743 -20.06 1.08 -8.26
N ASP A 744 -19.53 -0.11 -8.58
CA ASP A 744 -18.81 -1.00 -7.65
C ASP A 744 -17.35 -0.59 -7.31
N ARG A 745 -16.85 0.52 -7.87
CA ARG A 745 -15.42 0.88 -7.78
C ARG A 745 -15.01 1.63 -6.50
N LEU A 746 -15.97 2.05 -5.69
CA LEU A 746 -15.73 2.80 -4.46
C LEU A 746 -15.48 1.92 -3.22
N PHE A 747 -15.67 0.59 -3.33
CA PHE A 747 -15.40 -0.39 -2.25
C PHE A 747 -16.02 0.03 -0.90
N PHE A 748 -15.19 0.27 0.12
CA PHE A 748 -15.64 0.70 1.45
C PHE A 748 -16.34 2.07 1.46
N MET A 749 -16.27 2.82 0.37
CA MET A 749 -16.98 4.08 0.17
C MET A 749 -18.19 3.95 -0.75
N SER A 750 -18.67 2.73 -1.04
CA SER A 750 -19.82 2.51 -1.91
C SER A 750 -21.08 3.21 -1.39
N ARG A 751 -21.96 3.61 -2.32
CA ARG A 751 -23.26 4.20 -2.00
C ARG A 751 -24.11 3.25 -1.13
N SER A 752 -24.15 1.99 -1.51
CA SER A 752 -24.93 0.95 -0.82
C SER A 752 -24.50 0.81 0.63
N LEU A 753 -23.20 0.73 0.89
CA LEU A 753 -22.65 0.65 2.24
C LEU A 753 -23.01 1.88 3.07
N ILE A 754 -22.67 3.08 2.59
CA ILE A 754 -22.93 4.33 3.33
C ILE A 754 -24.42 4.50 3.63
N ARG A 755 -25.31 4.13 2.70
CA ARG A 755 -26.76 4.12 2.94
C ARG A 755 -27.13 3.18 4.08
N ARG A 756 -26.59 1.96 4.09
CA ARG A 756 -26.89 0.97 5.13
C ARG A 756 -26.33 1.34 6.51
N LEU A 757 -25.19 2.01 6.57
CA LEU A 757 -24.63 2.49 7.85
C LEU A 757 -25.55 3.52 8.54
N ARG A 758 -26.34 4.26 7.76
CA ARG A 758 -27.34 5.22 8.27
C ARG A 758 -28.70 4.57 8.56
N ASN A 759 -29.06 3.50 7.87
CA ASN A 759 -30.33 2.80 8.10
C ASN A 759 -30.36 2.36 9.59
N ASN A 760 -31.28 2.95 10.36
CA ASN A 760 -31.50 2.83 11.82
C ASN A 760 -30.98 3.99 12.69
N ASN A 761 -30.13 4.87 12.18
CA ASN A 761 -29.56 6.00 12.93
C ASN A 761 -29.72 7.30 12.10
N PRO A 762 -30.90 7.95 12.11
CA PRO A 762 -31.25 8.96 11.11
C PRO A 762 -30.48 10.29 11.23
N ASP A 763 -29.99 10.62 12.42
CA ASP A 763 -29.31 11.88 12.76
C ASP A 763 -27.78 11.76 12.82
N ILE A 764 -27.20 10.63 12.39
CA ILE A 764 -25.74 10.52 12.30
C ILE A 764 -25.21 11.21 11.04
N LEU A 765 -24.04 11.80 11.19
CA LEU A 765 -23.29 12.46 10.13
C LEU A 765 -22.02 11.63 9.86
N ILE A 766 -21.94 11.07 8.66
CA ILE A 766 -20.79 10.28 8.21
C ILE A 766 -19.95 11.15 7.28
N TYR A 767 -18.64 11.18 7.52
CA TYR A 767 -17.63 11.88 6.73
C TYR A 767 -16.70 10.85 6.07
N PRO A 768 -17.00 10.40 4.84
CA PRO A 768 -16.17 9.41 4.13
C PRO A 768 -14.85 10.06 3.68
N MET A 769 -13.73 9.45 4.05
CA MET A 769 -12.39 9.97 3.75
C MET A 769 -11.46 8.88 3.24
N PHE A 770 -10.77 9.17 2.16
CA PHE A 770 -9.60 8.43 1.76
C PHE A 770 -8.34 9.01 2.39
N PHE A 771 -7.45 8.10 2.78
CA PHE A 771 -6.10 8.42 3.22
C PHE A 771 -5.09 7.92 2.19
N ASP A 772 -4.14 8.77 1.82
CA ASP A 772 -3.00 8.40 0.98
C ASP A 772 -1.72 9.15 1.40
N LYS A 773 -0.59 8.70 0.86
CA LYS A 773 0.74 9.25 1.15
C LYS A 773 1.43 9.69 -0.14
N TYR A 774 1.91 10.93 -0.14
CA TYR A 774 2.79 11.45 -1.18
C TYR A 774 4.10 11.98 -0.56
N TYR A 775 4.98 12.50 -1.41
CA TYR A 775 6.34 12.84 -1.01
C TYR A 775 6.71 14.24 -1.47
N VAL A 776 7.43 14.94 -0.60
CA VAL A 776 7.94 16.29 -0.82
C VAL A 776 9.43 16.35 -0.46
N ARG A 777 10.11 17.41 -0.87
CA ARG A 777 11.48 17.69 -0.45
C ARG A 777 11.48 18.93 0.43
N SER A 778 11.90 18.78 1.69
CA SER A 778 12.07 19.93 2.60
C SER A 778 13.53 20.41 2.63
N SER A 779 13.75 21.71 2.47
CA SER A 779 15.04 22.37 2.75
C SER A 779 15.20 22.76 4.22
N MET A 780 14.16 22.58 5.05
CA MET A 780 14.19 22.90 6.47
C MET A 780 15.17 22.01 7.24
N ASN A 781 15.69 22.54 8.35
CA ASN A 781 16.52 21.80 9.29
C ASN A 781 15.79 20.57 9.84
N LEU A 782 16.56 19.58 10.31
CA LEU A 782 16.10 18.27 10.79
C LEU A 782 15.24 18.29 12.07
N THR A 783 14.81 19.45 12.56
CA THR A 783 13.96 19.50 13.74
C THR A 783 12.56 18.99 13.40
N PRO A 784 12.01 18.03 14.16
CA PRO A 784 10.64 17.59 13.98
C PRO A 784 9.69 18.79 14.08
N LYS A 785 8.87 19.02 13.04
CA LYS A 785 7.86 20.07 13.02
C LYS A 785 6.55 19.49 12.52
N SER A 786 5.48 19.65 13.27
CA SER A 786 4.14 19.28 12.82
C SER A 786 3.57 20.42 11.97
N LEU A 787 3.53 20.21 10.65
CA LEU A 787 3.05 21.19 9.69
C LEU A 787 1.79 20.68 9.01
N TYR A 788 0.92 21.59 8.62
CA TYR A 788 -0.33 21.23 7.95
C TYR A 788 -0.66 22.18 6.81
N VAL A 789 -1.36 21.68 5.79
CA VAL A 789 -2.02 22.49 4.76
C VAL A 789 -3.51 22.24 4.86
N GLN A 790 -4.27 23.31 5.07
CA GLN A 790 -5.73 23.33 5.11
C GLN A 790 -6.31 24.24 4.02
N ASP A 791 -5.46 24.86 3.21
CA ASP A 791 -5.86 25.94 2.32
C ASP A 791 -6.57 25.39 1.08
N ILE A 792 -7.89 25.60 1.05
CA ILE A 792 -8.77 25.21 -0.05
C ILE A 792 -8.89 26.39 -1.04
N ARG A 793 -8.09 27.46 -0.96
CA ARG A 793 -8.25 28.64 -1.85
C ARG A 793 -8.09 28.34 -3.36
N GLU A 794 -7.32 27.31 -3.74
CA GLU A 794 -7.33 26.78 -5.13
C GLU A 794 -8.51 25.85 -5.43
N LEU A 795 -9.18 25.33 -4.40
CA LEU A 795 -10.27 24.35 -4.45
C LEU A 795 -11.65 24.97 -4.27
N THR A 796 -11.79 26.16 -3.66
CA THR A 796 -13.08 26.83 -3.40
C THR A 796 -13.70 27.35 -4.68
N GLN A 797 -12.89 27.68 -5.69
CA GLN A 797 -13.37 27.93 -7.07
C GLN A 797 -13.86 26.65 -7.77
N LEU A 798 -13.59 25.46 -7.20
CA LEU A 798 -13.85 24.16 -7.81
C LEU A 798 -14.95 23.35 -7.10
N VAL A 799 -15.38 23.72 -5.87
CA VAL A 799 -16.41 22.95 -5.13
C VAL A 799 -17.82 23.12 -5.72
N ASP A 800 -18.09 24.26 -6.36
CA ASP A 800 -19.35 24.50 -7.08
C ASP A 800 -19.39 23.78 -8.44
N ASP A 801 -18.32 23.08 -8.82
CA ASP A 801 -18.28 22.32 -10.06
C ASP A 801 -18.87 20.91 -9.82
N PRO A 802 -20.05 20.59 -10.40
CA PRO A 802 -20.65 19.26 -10.31
C PRO A 802 -19.77 18.16 -10.92
N SER A 803 -18.73 18.54 -11.66
CA SER A 803 -17.73 17.65 -12.25
C SER A 803 -16.79 16.99 -11.23
N GLN A 804 -16.57 17.60 -10.07
CA GLN A 804 -15.62 17.07 -9.10
C GLN A 804 -16.14 15.81 -8.41
N GLN A 805 -15.31 14.76 -8.41
CA GLN A 805 -15.63 13.48 -7.75
C GLN A 805 -14.80 13.27 -6.49
N ALA A 806 -13.52 13.67 -6.47
CA ALA A 806 -12.64 13.49 -5.32
C ALA A 806 -11.76 14.72 -5.09
N VAL A 807 -11.72 15.22 -3.84
CA VAL A 807 -10.96 16.41 -3.46
C VAL A 807 -10.11 16.19 -2.22
N VAL A 808 -8.83 16.57 -2.28
CA VAL A 808 -7.96 16.65 -1.09
C VAL A 808 -8.26 17.92 -0.33
N PHE A 809 -8.54 17.82 0.97
CA PHE A 809 -8.89 18.97 1.81
C PHE A 809 -7.92 19.18 2.99
N PHE A 810 -7.08 18.20 3.30
CA PHE A 810 -6.17 18.29 4.45
C PHE A 810 -4.88 17.50 4.22
N ASN A 811 -3.73 18.14 4.46
CA ASN A 811 -2.42 17.49 4.38
C ASN A 811 -1.61 17.68 5.67
N LEU A 812 -0.95 16.62 6.12
CA LEU A 812 -0.11 16.59 7.33
C LEU A 812 1.33 16.20 7.03
N PHE A 813 2.26 16.94 7.62
CA PHE A 813 3.70 16.80 7.44
C PHE A 813 4.41 16.87 8.80
N ASN A 814 5.43 16.04 9.05
CA ASN A 814 6.17 16.10 10.32
C ASN A 814 7.66 16.46 10.18
N GLY A 815 8.13 16.72 8.95
CA GLY A 815 9.54 17.07 8.69
C GLY A 815 10.55 15.96 8.94
N LEU A 816 10.13 14.84 9.53
CA LEU A 816 11.03 13.77 9.93
C LEU A 816 11.63 13.11 8.69
N LYS A 817 12.95 12.97 8.74
CA LYS A 817 13.69 11.98 7.98
C LYS A 817 13.79 10.75 8.91
N VAL A 818 13.59 9.49 8.48
CA VAL A 818 13.79 8.24 9.30
C VAL A 818 14.58 7.11 8.54
N GLY A 819 15.81 6.66 8.92
CA GLY A 819 16.74 5.86 8.01
C GLY A 819 18.29 6.17 8.04
N ASN A 820 18.99 6.37 6.91
CA ASN A 820 20.34 7.03 6.83
C ASN A 820 20.28 8.34 5.99
N THR A 821 21.26 9.25 6.07
CA THR A 821 21.19 10.57 5.39
C THR A 821 21.10 10.45 3.86
N ASP A 822 21.82 9.49 3.26
CA ASP A 822 21.85 9.29 1.80
C ASP A 822 20.58 8.63 1.25
N GLU A 823 19.87 7.86 2.09
CA GLU A 823 18.63 7.14 1.77
C GLU A 823 17.38 8.04 1.87
N ARG A 824 17.50 9.19 2.54
CA ARG A 824 16.37 10.02 2.99
C ARG A 824 16.26 11.35 2.27
N PHE A 825 16.17 11.26 0.94
CA PHE A 825 16.04 12.45 0.11
C PHE A 825 14.65 13.09 0.20
N TYR A 826 13.59 12.28 0.23
CA TYR A 826 12.21 12.74 0.30
C TYR A 826 11.62 12.60 1.72
N ASN A 827 10.65 13.45 2.02
CA ASN A 827 9.85 13.46 3.24
C ASN A 827 8.40 13.08 2.89
N GLY A 828 7.77 12.26 3.73
CA GLY A 828 6.37 11.85 3.52
C GLY A 828 5.39 12.94 3.94
N VAL A 829 4.26 13.03 3.22
CA VAL A 829 3.09 13.82 3.57
C VAL A 829 1.88 12.88 3.53
N ILE A 830 1.02 13.00 4.54
CA ILE A 830 -0.29 12.36 4.52
C ILE A 830 -1.31 13.30 3.93
N SER A 831 -2.16 12.77 3.06
CA SER A 831 -3.25 13.48 2.40
C SER A 831 -4.59 12.83 2.73
N TYR A 832 -5.56 13.67 3.05
CA TYR A 832 -6.97 13.29 3.21
C TYR A 832 -7.80 13.83 2.07
N ALA A 833 -8.54 12.93 1.43
CA ALA A 833 -9.46 13.26 0.36
C ALA A 833 -10.88 12.80 0.69
N THR A 834 -11.89 13.48 0.19
CA THR A 834 -13.30 13.07 0.29
C THR A 834 -13.94 13.01 -1.09
N LEU A 835 -15.12 12.39 -1.17
CA LEU A 835 -15.89 12.26 -2.40
C LEU A 835 -17.00 13.31 -2.47
N LEU A 836 -17.08 14.02 -3.58
CA LEU A 836 -18.12 15.01 -3.86
C LEU A 836 -19.15 14.45 -4.84
N ASN A 837 -20.37 14.97 -4.75
CA ASN A 837 -21.51 14.62 -5.62
C ASN A 837 -21.85 13.11 -5.70
N THR A 838 -21.22 12.30 -4.84
CA THR A 838 -21.30 10.84 -4.90
C THR A 838 -22.52 10.33 -4.15
N TYR A 839 -22.91 10.93 -3.02
CA TYR A 839 -23.93 10.37 -2.13
C TYR A 839 -25.31 11.04 -2.25
N LYS A 840 -25.65 11.57 -3.43
CA LYS A 840 -26.95 12.22 -3.66
C LYS A 840 -28.11 11.32 -3.22
N GLY A 841 -28.97 11.82 -2.33
CA GLY A 841 -30.10 11.08 -1.76
C GLY A 841 -29.72 10.06 -0.66
N ILE A 842 -28.46 10.02 -0.23
CA ILE A 842 -27.94 9.12 0.80
C ILE A 842 -27.32 9.92 1.95
N LEU A 843 -26.39 10.81 1.64
CA LEU A 843 -25.88 11.83 2.56
C LEU A 843 -26.30 13.19 2.03
N ASP A 844 -26.52 14.12 2.94
CA ASP A 844 -26.64 15.51 2.54
C ASP A 844 -25.25 15.99 2.10
N ASN A 845 -25.11 16.40 0.83
CA ASN A 845 -23.86 16.95 0.33
C ASN A 845 -23.44 18.19 1.15
N GLU A 846 -24.42 18.90 1.73
CA GLU A 846 -24.16 20.02 2.64
C GLU A 846 -23.40 19.56 3.89
N VAL A 847 -23.62 18.35 4.42
CA VAL A 847 -22.88 17.83 5.59
C VAL A 847 -21.40 17.61 5.27
N ILE A 848 -21.09 17.01 4.12
CA ILE A 848 -19.69 16.80 3.69
C ILE A 848 -19.04 18.16 3.41
N TYR A 849 -19.77 19.06 2.74
CA TYR A 849 -19.31 20.42 2.46
C TYR A 849 -19.00 21.19 3.74
N GLN A 850 -19.95 21.30 4.67
CA GLN A 850 -19.80 22.03 5.93
C GLN A 850 -18.75 21.39 6.85
N GLY A 851 -18.67 20.06 6.87
CA GLY A 851 -17.77 19.34 7.74
C GLY A 851 -16.32 19.31 7.26
N LEU A 852 -16.06 19.32 5.95
CA LEU A 852 -14.71 19.08 5.41
C LEU A 852 -14.16 20.19 4.51
N LEU A 853 -15.03 20.97 3.87
CA LEU A 853 -14.63 21.92 2.82
C LEU A 853 -14.88 23.38 3.21
N HIS A 854 -16.06 23.71 3.70
CA HIS A 854 -16.42 25.06 4.10
C HIS A 854 -15.54 25.53 5.27
N GLU A 855 -15.01 26.75 5.20
CA GLU A 855 -14.25 27.33 6.29
C GLU A 855 -15.19 27.73 7.44
N GLY A 856 -15.44 26.80 8.36
CA GLY A 856 -16.31 26.98 9.53
C GLY A 856 -15.86 26.16 10.75
N GLU A 857 -16.58 26.31 11.86
CA GLU A 857 -16.22 25.70 13.15
C GLU A 857 -16.20 24.16 13.10
N LEU A 858 -17.17 23.54 12.43
CA LEU A 858 -17.25 22.08 12.34
C LEU A 858 -16.04 21.48 11.60
N LYS A 859 -15.63 22.09 10.48
CA LYS A 859 -14.40 21.70 9.78
C LYS A 859 -13.19 21.88 10.67
N HIS A 860 -13.08 23.01 11.37
CA HIS A 860 -12.00 23.22 12.32
C HIS A 860 -11.91 22.08 13.35
N ASP A 861 -13.03 21.74 13.99
CA ASP A 861 -13.09 20.69 15.01
C ASP A 861 -12.69 19.32 14.47
N ILE A 862 -13.22 18.91 13.31
CA ILE A 862 -12.89 17.62 12.68
C ILE A 862 -11.40 17.54 12.35
N LEU A 863 -10.83 18.59 11.73
CA LEU A 863 -9.41 18.61 11.37
C LEU A 863 -8.50 18.66 12.61
N GLN A 864 -8.94 19.32 13.68
CA GLN A 864 -8.25 19.29 14.96
C GLN A 864 -8.24 17.90 15.57
N TYR A 865 -9.38 17.21 15.61
CA TYR A 865 -9.47 15.86 16.13
C TYR A 865 -8.63 14.86 15.35
N LEU A 866 -8.62 14.97 14.02
CA LEU A 866 -7.67 14.22 13.19
C LEU A 866 -6.22 14.53 13.58
N THR A 867 -5.86 15.81 13.73
CA THR A 867 -4.50 16.20 14.12
C THR A 867 -4.11 15.63 15.49
N LEU A 868 -4.97 15.77 16.49
CA LEU A 868 -4.75 15.24 17.83
C LEU A 868 -4.64 13.71 17.82
N PHE A 869 -5.40 13.02 16.97
CA PHE A 869 -5.24 11.57 16.78
C PHE A 869 -3.86 11.19 16.23
N HIS A 870 -3.30 11.96 15.29
CA HIS A 870 -1.92 11.74 14.85
C HIS A 870 -0.90 11.99 15.97
N PHE A 871 -1.13 12.98 16.84
CA PHE A 871 -0.30 13.19 18.03
C PHE A 871 -0.48 12.09 19.06
N SER A 872 -1.68 11.53 19.23
CA SER A 872 -1.93 10.49 20.24
C SER A 872 -1.19 9.18 19.94
N ARG A 873 -0.84 8.95 18.66
CA ARG A 873 -0.10 7.78 18.17
C ARG A 873 1.41 7.99 18.04
N TYR A 874 1.99 9.05 18.60
CA TYR A 874 3.43 9.31 18.54
C TYR A 874 4.31 8.15 19.07
N GLU A 875 5.55 8.04 18.58
CA GLU A 875 6.48 6.94 18.93
C GLU A 875 7.87 7.44 19.37
N ALA A 876 7.95 8.68 19.85
CA ALA A 876 9.21 9.35 20.23
C ALA A 876 9.15 9.88 21.67
N THR A 877 10.20 9.63 22.46
CA THR A 877 10.24 10.07 23.87
C THR A 877 10.65 11.53 24.08
N ARG A 878 11.21 12.19 23.05
CA ARG A 878 11.64 13.60 23.07
C ARG A 878 11.31 14.23 21.71
N ASN A 879 11.08 15.54 21.68
CA ASN A 879 10.71 16.30 20.48
C ASN A 879 9.54 15.65 19.74
N ILE A 880 8.43 15.45 20.47
CA ILE A 880 7.23 14.83 19.92
C ILE A 880 6.75 15.66 18.74
N SER A 881 6.54 14.98 17.62
CA SER A 881 5.82 15.48 16.46
C SER A 881 4.72 14.49 16.13
N LEU A 882 3.77 14.91 15.30
CA LEU A 882 2.70 14.04 14.85
C LEU A 882 3.27 12.76 14.20
N LYS A 883 2.66 11.61 14.48
CA LYS A 883 2.95 10.38 13.71
C LYS A 883 2.32 10.58 12.34
N LEU A 884 3.12 10.49 11.27
CA LEU A 884 2.58 10.69 9.92
C LEU A 884 1.48 9.67 9.60
N ASP A 885 1.74 8.39 9.77
CA ASP A 885 0.77 7.34 9.43
C ASP A 885 0.26 6.63 10.68
N PRO A 886 -0.82 7.13 11.33
CA PRO A 886 -1.39 6.50 12.51
C PRO A 886 -2.18 5.21 12.17
N TYR A 887 -2.48 4.98 10.88
CA TYR A 887 -3.33 3.88 10.40
C TYR A 887 -2.57 2.60 10.06
N GLN A 888 -1.23 2.62 10.11
CA GLN A 888 -0.33 1.53 9.72
C GLN A 888 -0.73 0.14 10.27
N ASN A 889 -1.37 0.08 11.44
CA ASN A 889 -1.84 -1.17 12.08
C ASN A 889 -3.06 -1.79 11.38
N ILE A 890 -3.84 -1.01 10.62
CA ILE A 890 -5.05 -1.45 9.89
C ILE A 890 -4.83 -1.35 8.36
N ILE A 891 -4.17 -0.29 7.91
CA ILE A 891 -3.91 0.01 6.49
C ILE A 891 -2.39 0.09 6.28
N GLY A 892 -1.82 -0.81 5.47
CA GLY A 892 -0.41 -0.77 5.09
C GLY A 892 0.32 -2.11 5.18
N ASP A 893 1.65 -2.09 5.02
CA ASP A 893 2.48 -3.29 4.97
C ASP A 893 2.72 -3.95 6.35
N TYR A 894 2.51 -3.19 7.42
CA TYR A 894 2.55 -3.68 8.80
C TYR A 894 1.15 -3.79 9.41
N SER A 895 0.11 -3.80 8.57
CA SER A 895 -1.26 -3.97 9.04
C SER A 895 -1.50 -5.38 9.56
N VAL A 896 -2.45 -5.53 10.49
CA VAL A 896 -2.89 -6.85 10.98
C VAL A 896 -3.34 -7.77 9.84
N GLY A 897 -3.95 -7.24 8.78
CA GLY A 897 -4.33 -8.02 7.59
C GLY A 897 -3.13 -8.53 6.77
N LYS A 898 -1.97 -7.87 6.79
CA LYS A 898 -0.73 -8.38 6.17
C LYS A 898 0.03 -9.31 7.10
N LEU A 899 0.10 -8.96 8.37
CA LEU A 899 0.86 -9.69 9.37
C LEU A 899 0.10 -10.91 9.92
N SER A 900 -1.16 -11.14 9.58
CA SER A 900 -1.89 -12.37 9.95
C SER A 900 -1.68 -13.54 8.97
N LEU A 901 -0.84 -13.38 7.95
CA LEU A 901 -0.62 -14.41 6.93
C LEU A 901 0.61 -15.27 7.24
N PHE A 902 0.47 -16.58 7.09
CA PHE A 902 1.60 -17.52 7.02
C PHE A 902 1.32 -18.68 6.07
N LYS A 903 2.37 -19.38 5.64
CA LYS A 903 2.25 -20.50 4.68
C LYS A 903 1.36 -21.62 5.21
N HIS A 904 0.39 -22.02 4.39
CA HIS A 904 -0.46 -23.18 4.62
C HIS A 904 0.37 -24.49 4.58
N MET A 905 -0.21 -25.62 5.02
CA MET A 905 0.41 -26.97 5.00
C MET A 905 1.06 -27.39 3.68
N ASN A 906 0.66 -26.80 2.56
CA ASN A 906 1.17 -27.12 1.22
C ASN A 906 2.38 -26.26 0.81
N GLY A 907 2.86 -25.36 1.69
CA GLY A 907 3.99 -24.45 1.46
C GLY A 907 3.73 -23.31 0.46
N LYS A 908 2.61 -23.34 -0.26
CA LYS A 908 2.34 -22.46 -1.41
C LYS A 908 1.25 -21.44 -1.12
N SER A 909 0.11 -21.90 -0.60
CA SER A 909 -1.05 -21.06 -0.27
C SER A 909 -0.83 -20.34 1.05
N GLU A 910 -1.49 -19.20 1.22
CA GLU A 910 -1.50 -18.47 2.50
C GLU A 910 -2.66 -18.95 3.39
N PHE A 911 -2.43 -18.94 4.70
CA PHE A 911 -3.44 -19.11 5.74
C PHE A 911 -3.59 -17.79 6.51
N ASN A 912 -4.82 -17.37 6.78
CA ASN A 912 -5.13 -16.13 7.47
C ASN A 912 -5.50 -16.39 8.94
N SER A 913 -4.56 -16.16 9.86
CA SER A 913 -4.78 -16.43 11.28
C SER A 913 -5.82 -15.53 11.94
N LEU A 914 -5.97 -14.28 11.48
CA LEU A 914 -6.98 -13.37 12.02
C LEU A 914 -8.37 -13.88 11.70
N ALA A 915 -8.61 -14.30 10.45
CA ALA A 915 -9.90 -14.84 10.04
C ALA A 915 -10.26 -16.12 10.80
N PHE A 916 -9.30 -17.04 10.94
CA PHE A 916 -9.48 -18.26 11.74
C PHE A 916 -9.80 -17.95 13.21
N LEU A 917 -9.01 -17.09 13.85
CA LEU A 917 -9.24 -16.73 15.25
C LEU A 917 -10.50 -15.90 15.47
N THR A 918 -10.97 -15.18 14.45
CA THR A 918 -12.26 -14.48 14.48
C THR A 918 -13.41 -15.47 14.67
N GLU A 919 -13.39 -16.60 13.94
CA GLU A 919 -14.37 -17.67 14.12
C GLU A 919 -14.20 -18.39 15.47
N ALA A 920 -12.96 -18.62 15.91
CA ALA A 920 -12.70 -19.19 17.24
C ALA A 920 -13.26 -18.29 18.35
N LYS A 921 -13.05 -16.98 18.28
CA LYS A 921 -13.62 -15.98 19.20
C LYS A 921 -15.14 -16.05 19.23
N LYS A 922 -15.81 -16.12 18.08
CA LYS A 922 -17.28 -16.26 18.01
C LYS A 922 -17.73 -17.53 18.75
N ALA A 923 -17.06 -18.66 18.54
CA ALA A 923 -17.35 -19.90 19.25
C ALA A 923 -17.18 -19.79 20.77
N LEU A 924 -16.22 -18.98 21.24
CA LEU A 924 -15.98 -18.76 22.68
C LEU A 924 -17.02 -17.83 23.33
N ARG A 925 -17.75 -17.01 22.55
CA ARG A 925 -18.77 -16.06 23.03
C ARG A 925 -20.18 -16.65 23.13
N VAL A 926 -20.47 -17.73 22.42
CA VAL A 926 -21.77 -18.41 22.45
C VAL A 926 -21.74 -19.40 23.60
N ASP A 927 -22.41 -19.08 24.71
CA ASP A 927 -22.77 -20.03 25.77
C ASP A 927 -24.12 -20.70 25.47
#